data_AF-A0A9E2YJP2-F1
#
_entry.id   AF-A0A9E2YJP2-F1
#
_cell.length_a   1.000
_cell.length_b   1.000
_cell.length_c   1.000
_cell.angle_alpha   90.00
_cell.angle_beta   90.00
_cell.angle_gamma   90.00
#
_symmetry.space_group_name_H-M   'P 1'
#
loop_
_entity.id
_entity.type
_entity.pdbx_description
1 polymer ?
#
loop_
_entity_poly.entity_id
_entity_poly.type
_entity_poly.pdbx_seq_one_letter_code
_entity_poly.pdbx_strand_id
1 'polypeptide(L)'
;MMRRIAIVLAVCTAIAYTAVPQRSHAEIDADAGSANGIELCGMLYAKGHDPSGLWSRLNSPTTPPIKIITTDVPPDGTGTKTRNDDNGIQIFWDPTRDVSKDDITATPCEVLYHELQHAADDADNVPDSTLDDACPKANDKGEGGIPYAEWRAVEAENAYRASWGLPPRKSYNGTDFPPGSFEDCKKNPPPPGPTKKPKPTNSVFGDPHLATTDGLLYDLQQVGEFTAFASGDKTAPRVQVRTAPVGDSKTASLVSAAAAGSGDQRIAFVSKNGVLTISRTDGTNTETVTIDDGAQRDLGAGITLSATASTDFTGRAYTVQWAEGSRLQVNDAGWWGLRVSFEPSAPAKADQPRGLLGNFNGDPADDLIRPDGRRVPADASPVTIRSDFGDAWRISQADSLFPYAPGESTATFTDRAFPSGEPQLANTDQARTVCQQAGVIAAELLAACVLDVSVTGNPVLADAAAAVARDVTIKSVAGQSTGQVSGTDFGAGKTVSGTVSPAKQVTYQFTGHAGEVADVRGECTPSGKGLTYGVGPVDSSGQLGEPVGRVDGCTNLGRVAFAATATYQLVILGDGQYRISWQPTPGDQQRPLNLTAPNAGHITAATRIHLRFNVKSGQQWTFTPAGGCSEVPGFTWQVLGADGSSGGRGIYDGCQPMGPLTLTPGDYDVQIDAQSTDADYRFTARSS
;
A
#
# COMPACT_ATOMS: atom_id res chain seq x y z
N MET A 1 -84.93 -1.69 -33.12
CA MET A 1 -83.63 -1.36 -33.76
C MET A 1 -82.79 -0.56 -32.75
N MET A 2 -81.90 -1.22 -32.01
CA MET A 2 -80.99 -0.57 -31.08
C MET A 2 -79.59 -0.55 -31.71
N ARG A 3 -79.06 0.63 -32.04
CA ARG A 3 -77.68 0.80 -32.51
C ARG A 3 -76.76 0.97 -31.30
N ARG A 4 -75.89 -0.02 -31.10
CA ARG A 4 -74.80 -0.02 -30.12
C ARG A 4 -73.65 0.84 -30.66
N ILE A 5 -73.20 1.81 -29.88
CA ILE A 5 -71.98 2.58 -30.11
C ILE A 5 -70.85 1.85 -29.38
N ALA A 6 -69.84 1.41 -30.11
CA ALA A 6 -68.63 0.81 -29.57
C ALA A 6 -67.66 1.92 -29.14
N ILE A 7 -67.35 1.98 -27.84
CA ILE A 7 -66.27 2.78 -27.28
C ILE A 7 -65.05 1.87 -27.19
N VAL A 8 -63.96 2.27 -27.85
CA VAL A 8 -62.64 1.64 -27.74
C VAL A 8 -62.04 2.06 -26.39
N LEU A 9 -61.98 1.13 -25.44
CA LEU A 9 -61.21 1.28 -24.21
C LEU A 9 -59.74 0.94 -24.50
N ALA A 10 -58.85 1.92 -24.36
CA ALA A 10 -57.41 1.68 -24.26
C ALA A 10 -57.10 1.11 -22.87
N VAL A 11 -56.70 -0.16 -22.83
CA VAL A 11 -56.22 -0.83 -21.61
C VAL A 11 -54.75 -0.47 -21.43
N CYS A 12 -54.46 0.41 -20.46
CA CYS A 12 -53.10 0.54 -19.92
C CYS A 12 -52.88 -0.63 -18.94
N THR A 13 -52.14 -1.64 -19.37
CA THR A 13 -51.61 -2.69 -18.49
C THR A 13 -50.56 -2.10 -17.57
N ALA A 14 -50.92 -1.90 -16.30
CA ALA A 14 -49.95 -1.72 -15.24
C ALA A 14 -49.18 -3.04 -15.07
N ILE A 15 -47.91 -3.05 -15.50
CA ILE A 15 -46.99 -4.14 -15.17
C ILE A 15 -46.67 -4.00 -13.69
N ALA A 16 -47.26 -4.88 -12.88
CA ALA A 16 -46.81 -5.09 -11.51
C ALA A 16 -45.36 -5.57 -11.58
N TYR A 17 -44.42 -4.74 -11.11
CA TYR A 17 -43.10 -5.22 -10.73
C TYR A 17 -43.29 -6.15 -9.54
N THR A 18 -43.45 -7.44 -9.82
CA THR A 18 -43.16 -8.47 -8.83
C THR A 18 -41.70 -8.29 -8.44
N ALA A 19 -41.45 -7.98 -7.16
CA ALA A 19 -40.11 -8.09 -6.59
C ALA A 19 -39.54 -9.45 -7.00
N VAL A 20 -38.47 -9.43 -7.79
CA VAL A 20 -37.72 -10.64 -8.14
C VAL A 20 -37.20 -11.17 -6.80
N PRO A 21 -37.51 -12.42 -6.42
CA PRO A 21 -36.90 -13.00 -5.23
C PRO A 21 -35.38 -12.98 -5.45
N GLN A 22 -34.63 -12.42 -4.48
CA GLN A 22 -33.17 -12.55 -4.46
C GLN A 22 -32.84 -14.03 -4.68
N ARG A 23 -32.17 -14.32 -5.80
CA ARG A 23 -31.72 -15.68 -6.09
C ARG A 23 -30.65 -16.01 -5.07
N SER A 24 -30.91 -17.04 -4.28
CA SER A 24 -29.94 -17.71 -3.44
C SER A 24 -29.09 -18.64 -4.30
N HIS A 25 -28.12 -18.07 -5.02
CA HIS A 25 -26.95 -18.77 -5.52
C HIS A 25 -25.72 -17.99 -5.03
N ALA A 26 -24.65 -18.67 -4.59
CA ALA A 26 -23.39 -17.96 -4.30
C ALA A 26 -22.86 -17.44 -5.65
N GLU A 27 -22.93 -16.13 -5.84
CA GLU A 27 -22.51 -15.50 -7.09
C GLU A 27 -21.01 -15.27 -7.00
N ILE A 28 -20.26 -15.85 -7.95
CA ILE A 28 -18.99 -15.25 -8.35
C ILE A 28 -19.31 -13.80 -8.71
N ASP A 29 -18.88 -12.86 -7.86
CA ASP A 29 -19.20 -11.43 -7.96
C ASP A 29 -18.27 -10.78 -9.00
N ALA A 30 -18.82 -10.51 -10.17
CA ALA A 30 -18.09 -9.94 -11.29
C ALA A 30 -18.21 -8.42 -11.31
N ASP A 31 -17.10 -7.71 -11.47
CA ASP A 31 -17.19 -6.31 -11.86
C ASP A 31 -17.75 -6.13 -13.29
N ALA A 32 -18.10 -4.90 -13.65
CA ALA A 32 -18.73 -4.60 -14.94
C ALA A 32 -17.85 -4.96 -16.16
N GLY A 33 -16.52 -4.97 -16.00
CA GLY A 33 -15.59 -5.32 -17.08
C GLY A 33 -15.49 -6.82 -17.32
N SER A 34 -15.63 -7.64 -16.27
CA SER A 34 -15.41 -9.09 -16.31
C SER A 34 -16.70 -9.87 -16.53
N ALA A 35 -17.86 -9.25 -16.28
CA ALA A 35 -19.18 -9.87 -16.38
C ALA A 35 -19.42 -10.64 -17.70
N ASN A 36 -19.13 -10.03 -18.86
CA ASN A 36 -19.32 -10.68 -20.16
C ASN A 36 -18.36 -11.86 -20.37
N GLY A 37 -17.11 -11.72 -19.91
CA GLY A 37 -16.11 -12.77 -20.00
C GLY A 37 -16.47 -13.96 -19.11
N ILE A 38 -16.94 -13.69 -17.90
CA ILE A 38 -17.40 -14.71 -16.95
C ILE A 38 -18.63 -15.43 -17.47
N GLU A 39 -19.59 -14.72 -18.07
CA GLU A 39 -20.74 -15.34 -18.71
C GLU A 39 -20.30 -16.30 -19.83
N LEU A 40 -19.37 -15.84 -20.68
CA LEU A 40 -18.81 -16.65 -21.76
C LEU A 40 -18.09 -17.90 -21.22
N CYS A 41 -17.13 -17.73 -20.33
CA CYS A 41 -16.35 -18.84 -19.78
C CYS A 41 -17.24 -19.79 -18.96
N GLY A 42 -18.17 -19.25 -18.16
CA GLY A 42 -19.15 -20.03 -17.41
C GLY A 42 -20.03 -20.91 -18.29
N MET A 43 -20.44 -20.43 -19.47
CA MET A 43 -21.14 -21.25 -20.46
C MET A 43 -20.27 -22.39 -21.01
N LEU A 44 -18.97 -22.15 -21.21
CA LEU A 44 -18.04 -23.18 -21.70
C LEU A 44 -17.82 -24.25 -20.62
N TYR A 45 -17.55 -23.84 -19.39
CA TYR A 45 -17.39 -24.75 -18.25
C TYR A 45 -18.63 -25.62 -18.03
N ALA A 46 -19.82 -25.01 -18.07
CA ALA A 46 -21.10 -25.72 -17.94
C ALA A 46 -21.40 -26.70 -19.10
N LYS A 47 -20.72 -26.57 -20.25
CA LYS A 47 -20.86 -27.48 -21.42
C LYS A 47 -19.93 -28.69 -21.37
N GLY A 48 -19.31 -28.95 -20.22
CA GLY A 48 -18.42 -30.11 -20.02
C GLY A 48 -16.93 -29.78 -20.10
N HIS A 49 -16.58 -28.49 -20.10
CA HIS A 49 -15.20 -28.01 -20.02
C HIS A 49 -14.85 -27.56 -18.60
N ASP A 50 -15.39 -28.24 -17.58
CA ASP A 50 -15.00 -28.10 -16.17
C ASP A 50 -14.41 -29.43 -15.65
N PRO A 51 -13.30 -29.93 -16.23
CA PRO A 51 -12.80 -31.28 -15.96
C PRO A 51 -12.34 -31.49 -14.51
N SER A 52 -11.88 -30.43 -13.83
CA SER A 52 -11.48 -30.46 -12.42
C SER A 52 -12.62 -30.11 -11.47
N GLY A 53 -13.82 -29.81 -11.99
CA GLY A 53 -14.97 -29.41 -11.18
C GLY A 53 -14.81 -28.05 -10.47
N LEU A 54 -13.82 -27.24 -10.86
CA LEU A 54 -13.51 -25.97 -10.22
C LEU A 54 -14.66 -24.98 -10.35
N TRP A 55 -15.20 -24.82 -11.56
CA TRP A 55 -16.28 -23.87 -11.79
C TRP A 55 -17.55 -24.27 -11.03
N SER A 56 -17.94 -25.53 -11.12
CA SER A 56 -19.12 -26.07 -10.43
C SER A 56 -18.98 -26.05 -8.90
N ARG A 57 -17.79 -26.31 -8.37
CA ARG A 57 -17.49 -26.24 -6.94
C ARG A 57 -17.51 -24.80 -6.44
N LEU A 58 -16.83 -23.90 -7.12
CA LEU A 58 -16.64 -22.53 -6.64
C LEU A 58 -17.91 -21.69 -6.76
N ASN A 59 -18.80 -22.06 -7.69
CA ASN A 59 -20.13 -21.46 -7.85
C ASN A 59 -21.21 -22.14 -6.97
N SER A 60 -20.79 -22.90 -5.94
CA SER A 60 -21.68 -23.57 -4.98
C SER A 60 -22.02 -22.66 -3.79
N PRO A 61 -23.25 -22.68 -3.26
CA PRO A 61 -23.64 -21.96 -2.04
C PRO A 61 -22.81 -22.26 -0.78
N THR A 62 -22.03 -23.34 -0.80
CA THR A 62 -21.18 -23.79 0.31
C THR A 62 -19.77 -23.22 0.28
N THR A 63 -19.41 -22.50 -0.80
CA THR A 63 -18.09 -21.92 -1.02
C THR A 63 -18.09 -20.47 -0.54
N PRO A 64 -16.99 -19.96 0.06
CA PRO A 64 -16.83 -18.53 0.31
C PRO A 64 -17.07 -17.70 -0.97
N PRO A 65 -17.66 -16.50 -0.89
CA PRO A 65 -17.84 -15.64 -2.05
C PRO A 65 -16.50 -15.35 -2.74
N ILE A 66 -16.48 -15.48 -4.06
CA ILE A 66 -15.32 -15.17 -4.89
C ILE A 66 -15.66 -13.94 -5.72
N LYS A 67 -14.78 -12.94 -5.70
CA LYS A 67 -14.92 -11.74 -6.52
C LYS A 67 -13.97 -11.79 -7.70
N ILE A 68 -14.44 -11.44 -8.89
CA ILE A 68 -13.60 -11.33 -10.09
C ILE A 68 -13.56 -9.88 -10.53
N ILE A 69 -12.34 -9.37 -10.67
CA ILE A 69 -12.04 -7.96 -10.90
C ILE A 69 -11.28 -7.85 -12.21
N THR A 70 -11.73 -6.95 -13.08
CA THR A 70 -11.08 -6.69 -14.36
C THR A 70 -9.77 -5.96 -14.17
N THR A 71 -8.72 -6.43 -14.83
CA THR A 71 -7.43 -5.73 -14.95
C THR A 71 -7.00 -5.64 -16.40
N ASP A 72 -6.12 -4.69 -16.73
CA ASP A 72 -5.47 -4.61 -18.05
C ASP A 72 -4.17 -5.42 -17.98
N VAL A 73 -4.15 -6.57 -18.65
CA VAL A 73 -3.02 -7.52 -18.56
C VAL A 73 -2.25 -7.50 -19.88
N PRO A 74 -0.94 -7.22 -19.94
CA PRO A 74 -0.16 -7.31 -21.18
C PRO A 74 -0.18 -8.73 -21.78
N PRO A 75 0.20 -8.91 -23.07
CA PRO A 75 0.13 -10.20 -23.75
C PRO A 75 0.89 -11.35 -23.09
N ASP A 76 1.81 -11.09 -22.18
CA ASP A 76 2.55 -12.10 -21.42
C ASP A 76 1.82 -12.60 -20.16
N GLY A 77 0.62 -12.06 -19.87
CA GLY A 77 -0.20 -12.48 -18.74
C GLY A 77 0.14 -11.83 -17.41
N THR A 78 1.09 -10.89 -17.37
CA THR A 78 1.55 -10.26 -16.13
C THR A 78 0.44 -9.44 -15.48
N GLY A 79 -0.06 -9.85 -14.31
CA GLY A 79 -1.11 -9.13 -13.57
C GLY A 79 -2.40 -9.92 -13.37
N THR A 80 -2.56 -11.06 -14.04
CA THR A 80 -3.55 -12.06 -13.63
C THR A 80 -3.06 -12.72 -12.34
N LYS A 81 -3.89 -12.75 -11.29
CA LYS A 81 -3.60 -13.42 -10.01
C LYS A 81 -4.83 -13.65 -9.16
N THR A 82 -4.74 -14.57 -8.21
CA THR A 82 -5.71 -14.78 -7.14
C THR A 82 -5.18 -14.28 -5.81
N ARG A 83 -6.05 -13.72 -4.98
CA ARG A 83 -5.74 -13.20 -3.64
C ARG A 83 -6.85 -13.55 -2.67
N ASN A 84 -6.48 -13.96 -1.46
CA ASN A 84 -7.41 -14.16 -0.36
C ASN A 84 -7.07 -13.22 0.80
N ASP A 85 -8.00 -12.34 1.16
CA ASP A 85 -7.85 -11.39 2.26
C ASP A 85 -9.17 -11.18 3.03
N ASP A 86 -9.23 -10.18 3.92
CA ASP A 86 -10.41 -9.88 4.75
C ASP A 86 -11.67 -9.53 3.91
N ASN A 87 -11.52 -9.23 2.61
CA ASN A 87 -12.61 -9.01 1.66
C ASN A 87 -13.00 -10.29 0.90
N GLY A 88 -12.46 -11.45 1.28
CA GLY A 88 -12.69 -12.74 0.63
C GLY A 88 -11.70 -13.06 -0.48
N ILE A 89 -12.05 -14.06 -1.27
CA ILE A 89 -11.21 -14.57 -2.36
C ILE A 89 -11.47 -13.71 -3.61
N GLN A 90 -10.42 -13.23 -4.25
CA GLN A 90 -10.46 -12.30 -5.36
C GLN A 90 -9.59 -12.78 -6.52
N ILE A 91 -10.12 -12.77 -7.74
CA ILE A 91 -9.39 -13.10 -8.97
C ILE A 91 -9.26 -11.82 -9.81
N PHE A 92 -8.04 -11.44 -10.14
CA PHE A 92 -7.73 -10.35 -11.07
C PHE A 92 -7.52 -10.97 -12.46
N TRP A 93 -8.33 -10.55 -13.43
CA TRP A 93 -8.36 -11.20 -14.74
C TRP A 93 -8.71 -10.22 -15.88
N ASP A 94 -8.08 -10.38 -17.04
CA ASP A 94 -8.45 -9.66 -18.27
C ASP A 94 -9.28 -10.58 -19.19
N PRO A 95 -10.58 -10.30 -19.39
CA PRO A 95 -11.43 -11.11 -20.26
C PRO A 95 -11.21 -10.89 -21.76
N THR A 96 -10.40 -9.91 -22.15
CA THR A 96 -10.42 -9.35 -23.52
C THR A 96 -9.31 -9.85 -24.43
N ARG A 97 -8.29 -10.52 -23.91
CA ARG A 97 -7.13 -10.93 -24.73
C ARG A 97 -6.52 -12.27 -24.34
N ASP A 98 -5.92 -12.90 -25.34
CA ASP A 98 -5.13 -14.11 -25.15
C ASP A 98 -3.78 -13.78 -24.50
N VAL A 99 -3.30 -14.71 -23.67
CA VAL A 99 -2.02 -14.63 -22.96
C VAL A 99 -1.03 -15.61 -23.59
N SER A 100 0.07 -15.11 -24.13
CA SER A 100 1.20 -15.90 -24.62
C SER A 100 2.30 -15.92 -23.55
N LYS A 101 2.36 -17.02 -22.80
CA LYS A 101 3.35 -17.23 -21.73
C LYS A 101 3.88 -18.65 -21.78
N ASP A 102 5.20 -18.80 -21.61
CA ASP A 102 5.92 -20.06 -21.75
C ASP A 102 5.73 -20.67 -23.16
N ASP A 103 5.32 -21.95 -23.23
CA ASP A 103 5.17 -22.71 -24.47
C ASP A 103 3.75 -22.68 -25.06
N ILE A 104 2.83 -21.89 -24.49
CA ILE A 104 1.44 -21.82 -24.94
C ILE A 104 0.92 -20.39 -25.12
N THR A 105 -0.13 -20.28 -25.95
CA THR A 105 -1.05 -19.14 -25.95
C THR A 105 -2.37 -19.65 -25.36
N ALA A 106 -2.80 -19.01 -24.27
CA ALA A 106 -3.96 -19.35 -23.48
C ALA A 106 -5.05 -18.29 -23.71
N THR A 107 -6.27 -18.73 -23.97
CA THR A 107 -7.45 -17.85 -24.04
C THR A 107 -7.80 -17.31 -22.65
N PRO A 108 -8.61 -16.22 -22.55
CA PRO A 108 -9.07 -15.71 -21.27
C PRO A 108 -9.68 -16.77 -20.36
N CYS A 109 -10.43 -17.74 -20.91
CA CYS A 109 -11.03 -18.82 -20.10
C CYS A 109 -10.00 -19.83 -19.59
N GLU A 110 -8.91 -20.08 -20.31
CA GLU A 110 -7.82 -20.94 -19.81
C GLU A 110 -7.11 -20.28 -18.63
N VAL A 111 -6.81 -18.98 -18.78
CA VAL A 111 -6.21 -18.16 -17.73
C VAL A 111 -7.12 -18.09 -16.50
N LEU A 112 -8.42 -17.87 -16.70
CA LEU A 112 -9.37 -17.87 -15.60
C LEU A 112 -9.45 -19.24 -14.92
N TYR A 113 -9.37 -20.34 -15.67
CA TYR A 113 -9.41 -21.69 -15.09
C TYR A 113 -8.18 -22.01 -14.22
N HIS A 114 -7.01 -21.47 -14.59
CA HIS A 114 -5.80 -21.50 -13.75
C HIS A 114 -6.04 -20.78 -12.41
N GLU A 115 -6.57 -19.55 -12.45
CA GLU A 115 -6.84 -18.77 -11.25
C GLU A 115 -7.95 -19.36 -10.37
N LEU A 116 -8.95 -20.01 -10.98
CA LEU A 116 -9.97 -20.74 -10.23
C LEU A 116 -9.34 -21.88 -9.39
N GLN A 117 -8.22 -22.47 -9.81
CA GLN A 117 -7.55 -23.46 -8.98
C GLN A 117 -6.97 -22.81 -7.71
N HIS A 118 -6.30 -21.66 -7.83
CA HIS A 118 -5.80 -20.91 -6.68
C HIS A 118 -6.95 -20.49 -5.74
N ALA A 119 -8.06 -20.02 -6.31
CA ALA A 119 -9.25 -19.68 -5.52
C ALA A 119 -9.86 -20.90 -4.81
N ALA A 120 -9.76 -22.09 -5.41
CA ALA A 120 -10.20 -23.32 -4.78
C ALA A 120 -9.29 -23.77 -3.63
N ASP A 121 -7.99 -23.49 -3.73
CA ASP A 121 -7.02 -23.78 -2.67
C ASP A 121 -7.23 -22.87 -1.46
N ASP A 122 -7.53 -21.59 -1.73
CA ASP A 122 -7.96 -20.61 -0.74
C ASP A 122 -9.29 -21.00 -0.07
N ALA A 123 -10.28 -21.43 -0.86
CA ALA A 123 -11.57 -21.88 -0.34
C ALA A 123 -11.45 -23.12 0.56
N ASP A 124 -10.46 -23.98 0.33
CA ASP A 124 -10.15 -25.14 1.17
C ASP A 124 -9.29 -24.78 2.41
N ASN A 125 -8.87 -23.51 2.55
CA ASN A 125 -7.94 -23.05 3.58
C ASN A 125 -6.63 -23.86 3.58
N VAL A 126 -6.10 -24.19 2.39
CA VAL A 126 -4.79 -24.83 2.30
C VAL A 126 -3.74 -23.82 2.77
N PRO A 127 -2.91 -24.12 3.80
CA PRO A 127 -1.98 -23.12 4.32
C PRO A 127 -0.93 -22.72 3.27
N ASP A 128 -0.65 -21.42 3.14
CA ASP A 128 0.38 -20.88 2.23
C ASP A 128 1.73 -21.60 2.38
N SER A 129 2.11 -21.93 3.62
CA SER A 129 3.34 -22.69 3.90
C SER A 129 3.39 -24.06 3.23
N THR A 130 2.24 -24.64 2.92
CA THR A 130 2.11 -25.90 2.15
C THR A 130 2.14 -25.62 0.66
N LEU A 131 1.60 -24.49 0.23
CA LEU A 131 1.51 -24.09 -1.18
C LEU A 131 2.84 -23.61 -1.75
N ASP A 132 3.69 -23.04 -0.87
CA ASP A 132 5.04 -22.58 -1.14
C ASP A 132 6.06 -23.72 -1.26
N ASP A 133 5.73 -24.93 -0.80
CA ASP A 133 6.53 -26.12 -1.08
C ASP A 133 6.58 -26.36 -2.59
N ALA A 134 7.70 -26.91 -3.08
CA ALA A 134 7.94 -27.05 -4.51
C ALA A 134 8.13 -28.51 -4.93
N CYS A 135 7.60 -28.87 -6.10
CA CYS A 135 7.91 -30.14 -6.75
C CYS A 135 9.42 -30.22 -7.05
N PRO A 136 10.09 -31.36 -6.82
CA PRO A 136 11.49 -31.53 -7.18
C PRO A 136 11.69 -31.44 -8.70
N LYS A 137 12.78 -30.82 -9.16
CA LYS A 137 13.19 -30.97 -10.56
C LYS A 137 13.55 -32.43 -10.84
N ALA A 138 13.37 -32.89 -12.07
CA ALA A 138 13.84 -34.19 -12.56
C ALA A 138 15.39 -34.29 -12.67
N ASN A 139 16.15 -33.50 -11.91
CA ASN A 139 17.61 -33.53 -11.91
C ASN A 139 18.20 -33.43 -10.48
N ASP A 140 19.29 -34.17 -10.25
CA ASP A 140 19.85 -34.53 -8.95
C ASP A 140 20.52 -33.38 -8.14
N LYS A 141 20.12 -32.12 -8.37
CA LYS A 141 20.89 -30.93 -7.93
C LYS A 141 20.27 -30.07 -6.82
N GLY A 142 19.03 -30.33 -6.39
CA GLY A 142 18.47 -29.70 -5.18
C GLY A 142 18.21 -28.19 -5.27
N GLU A 143 17.98 -27.64 -6.47
CA GLU A 143 17.53 -26.27 -6.71
C GLU A 143 15.99 -26.27 -6.96
N GLY A 144 15.27 -25.30 -6.39
CA GLY A 144 13.79 -25.29 -6.29
C GLY A 144 13.02 -25.51 -7.60
N GLY A 145 11.91 -26.26 -7.54
CA GLY A 145 11.03 -26.50 -8.68
C GLY A 145 9.69 -25.75 -8.59
N ILE A 146 8.67 -26.24 -9.31
CA ILE A 146 7.37 -25.56 -9.43
C ILE A 146 6.64 -25.60 -8.08
N PRO A 147 6.21 -24.45 -7.50
CA PRO A 147 5.42 -24.42 -6.28
C PRO A 147 4.16 -25.28 -6.38
N TYR A 148 3.70 -25.86 -5.28
CA TYR A 148 2.53 -26.73 -5.26
C TYR A 148 1.27 -26.03 -5.75
N ALA A 149 1.08 -24.75 -5.38
CA ALA A 149 -0.02 -23.94 -5.90
C ALA A 149 0.00 -23.88 -7.43
N GLU A 150 1.14 -23.48 -8.01
CA GLU A 150 1.30 -23.36 -9.46
C GLU A 150 1.25 -24.71 -10.16
N TRP A 151 1.74 -25.78 -9.52
CA TRP A 151 1.69 -27.11 -10.11
C TRP A 151 0.25 -27.57 -10.29
N ARG A 152 -0.59 -27.42 -9.25
CA ARG A 152 -2.01 -27.78 -9.33
C ARG A 152 -2.75 -26.89 -10.32
N ALA A 153 -2.44 -25.60 -10.36
CA ALA A 153 -3.08 -24.66 -11.29
C ALA A 153 -2.75 -24.99 -12.75
N VAL A 154 -1.49 -25.31 -13.07
CA VAL A 154 -1.10 -25.78 -14.40
C VAL A 154 -1.69 -27.15 -14.73
N GLU A 155 -1.84 -28.05 -13.75
CA GLU A 155 -2.55 -29.32 -13.96
C GLU A 155 -4.03 -29.07 -14.34
N ALA A 156 -4.71 -28.17 -13.62
CA ALA A 156 -6.10 -27.80 -13.92
C ALA A 156 -6.23 -27.12 -15.30
N GLU A 157 -5.33 -26.19 -15.64
CA GLU A 157 -5.25 -25.57 -16.97
C GLU A 157 -5.04 -26.64 -18.05
N ASN A 158 -4.13 -27.60 -17.83
CA ASN A 158 -3.88 -28.70 -18.76
C ASN A 158 -5.07 -29.64 -18.92
N ALA A 159 -5.81 -29.91 -17.84
CA ALA A 159 -7.05 -30.67 -17.91
C ALA A 159 -8.11 -29.93 -18.75
N TYR A 160 -8.25 -28.61 -18.53
CA TYR A 160 -9.13 -27.77 -19.32
C TYR A 160 -8.73 -27.77 -20.80
N ARG A 161 -7.45 -27.59 -21.11
CA ARG A 161 -6.90 -27.66 -22.48
C ARG A 161 -7.16 -29.01 -23.13
N ALA A 162 -6.99 -30.10 -22.40
CA ALA A 162 -7.28 -31.44 -22.89
C ALA A 162 -8.78 -31.62 -23.23
N SER A 163 -9.69 -30.99 -22.47
CA SER A 163 -11.13 -31.00 -22.77
C SER A 163 -11.47 -30.35 -24.13
N TRP A 164 -10.60 -29.48 -24.63
CA TRP A 164 -10.69 -28.84 -25.95
C TRP A 164 -9.81 -29.49 -27.02
N GLY A 165 -9.06 -30.54 -26.67
CA GLY A 165 -8.07 -31.15 -27.57
C GLY A 165 -6.87 -30.26 -27.86
N LEU A 166 -6.59 -29.26 -27.00
CA LEU A 166 -5.44 -28.38 -27.11
C LEU A 166 -4.19 -29.05 -26.52
N PRO A 167 -2.98 -28.73 -27.03
CA PRO A 167 -1.74 -29.28 -26.46
C PRO A 167 -1.52 -28.77 -25.03
N PRO A 168 -1.02 -29.59 -24.09
CA PRO A 168 -0.76 -29.13 -22.73
C PRO A 168 0.39 -28.12 -22.69
N ARG A 169 0.36 -27.21 -21.70
CA ARG A 169 1.51 -26.44 -21.22
C ARG A 169 2.55 -27.41 -20.66
N LYS A 170 3.78 -27.33 -21.18
CA LYS A 170 4.90 -28.21 -20.80
C LYS A 170 5.91 -27.52 -19.91
N SER A 171 5.77 -26.22 -19.70
CA SER A 171 6.66 -25.46 -18.83
C SER A 171 5.92 -24.34 -18.12
N TYR A 172 6.38 -23.98 -16.92
CA TYR A 172 5.87 -22.86 -16.15
C TYR A 172 7.02 -21.96 -15.71
N ASN A 173 6.99 -20.69 -16.09
CA ASN A 173 8.09 -19.72 -15.91
C ASN A 173 9.44 -20.30 -16.35
N GLY A 174 9.47 -20.94 -17.53
CA GLY A 174 10.68 -21.57 -18.07
C GLY A 174 11.17 -22.85 -17.38
N THR A 175 10.44 -23.39 -16.39
CA THR A 175 10.73 -24.69 -15.76
C THR A 175 9.86 -25.78 -16.36
N ASP A 176 10.45 -26.92 -16.79
CA ASP A 176 9.69 -28.05 -17.32
C ASP A 176 8.65 -28.57 -16.31
N PHE A 177 7.41 -28.70 -16.78
CA PHE A 177 6.31 -29.25 -16.01
C PHE A 177 6.46 -30.77 -15.92
N PRO A 178 6.67 -31.34 -14.72
CA PRO A 178 7.01 -32.74 -14.58
C PRO A 178 5.82 -33.65 -14.91
N PRO A 179 6.05 -34.81 -15.55
CA PRO A 179 4.99 -35.77 -15.82
C PRO A 179 4.55 -36.50 -14.53
N GLY A 180 3.29 -36.92 -14.48
CA GLY A 180 2.75 -37.72 -13.37
C GLY A 180 1.66 -36.98 -12.60
N SER A 181 1.34 -37.47 -11.40
CA SER A 181 0.31 -36.89 -10.54
C SER A 181 0.89 -35.93 -9.49
N PHE A 182 0.05 -35.13 -8.83
CA PHE A 182 0.49 -34.30 -7.72
C PHE A 182 1.12 -35.12 -6.58
N GLU A 183 0.64 -36.35 -6.35
CA GLU A 183 1.24 -37.28 -5.38
C GLU A 183 2.64 -37.75 -5.78
N ASP A 184 2.95 -37.76 -7.08
CA ASP A 184 4.29 -38.05 -7.55
C ASP A 184 5.21 -36.83 -7.41
N CYS A 185 4.69 -35.61 -7.60
CA CYS A 185 5.38 -34.38 -7.26
C CYS A 185 5.82 -34.34 -5.78
N LYS A 186 4.98 -34.81 -4.85
CA LYS A 186 5.29 -34.80 -3.41
C LYS A 186 6.35 -35.82 -2.95
N LYS A 187 6.78 -36.76 -3.81
CA LYS A 187 7.77 -37.79 -3.44
C LYS A 187 9.20 -37.26 -3.65
N ASN A 188 9.85 -36.89 -2.53
CA ASN A 188 11.20 -36.33 -2.35
C ASN A 188 11.30 -34.80 -2.29
N PRO A 189 10.65 -34.11 -1.33
CA PRO A 189 10.87 -32.68 -1.11
C PRO A 189 12.36 -32.39 -0.82
N PRO A 190 12.94 -31.29 -1.34
CA PRO A 190 14.26 -30.85 -0.90
C PRO A 190 14.24 -30.62 0.64
N PRO A 191 15.38 -30.75 1.34
CA PRO A 191 15.42 -30.44 2.77
C PRO A 191 14.92 -29.00 3.00
N PRO A 192 14.24 -28.71 4.13
CA PRO A 192 13.80 -27.36 4.44
C PRO A 192 14.98 -26.40 4.29
N GLY A 193 14.87 -25.46 3.36
CA GLY A 193 15.91 -24.45 3.16
C GLY A 193 16.17 -23.71 4.48
N PRO A 194 17.42 -23.33 4.78
CA PRO A 194 17.70 -22.59 6.00
C PRO A 194 16.90 -21.29 5.98
N THR A 195 16.08 -21.10 7.01
CA THR A 195 15.35 -19.86 7.30
C THR A 195 16.36 -18.72 7.48
N LYS A 196 16.75 -18.07 6.38
CA LYS A 196 17.50 -16.83 6.46
C LYS A 196 16.53 -15.76 6.93
N LYS A 197 16.77 -15.27 8.14
CA LYS A 197 16.27 -13.97 8.62
C LYS A 197 16.43 -12.94 7.48
N PRO A 198 15.40 -12.14 7.15
CA PRO A 198 15.57 -11.07 6.19
C PRO A 198 16.63 -10.12 6.73
N LYS A 199 17.72 -9.96 5.97
CA LYS A 199 18.71 -8.90 6.21
C LYS A 199 18.19 -7.65 5.50
N PRO A 200 18.23 -6.47 6.14
CA PRO A 200 17.69 -5.25 5.54
C PRO A 200 18.43 -4.92 4.23
N THR A 201 17.68 -4.69 3.15
CA THR A 201 18.23 -4.30 1.85
C THR A 201 17.82 -2.87 1.48
N ASN A 202 18.80 -1.99 1.30
CA ASN A 202 18.61 -0.62 0.80
C ASN A 202 17.89 -0.66 -0.56
N SER A 203 16.95 0.23 -0.88
CA SER A 203 16.19 0.15 -2.13
C SER A 203 15.92 1.52 -2.78
N VAL A 204 16.30 1.65 -4.05
CA VAL A 204 15.73 2.59 -5.03
C VAL A 204 14.58 1.84 -5.69
N PHE A 205 13.37 2.39 -5.54
CA PHE A 205 12.16 1.86 -6.17
C PHE A 205 12.23 2.03 -7.70
N GLY A 206 11.59 1.10 -8.43
CA GLY A 206 11.37 1.27 -9.87
C GLY A 206 10.28 2.31 -10.06
N ASP A 207 10.68 3.47 -10.61
CA ASP A 207 10.05 4.82 -10.51
C ASP A 207 10.62 5.58 -9.28
N PRO A 208 11.29 6.76 -9.42
CA PRO A 208 12.36 7.21 -8.52
C PRO A 208 11.85 7.85 -7.23
N HIS A 209 11.05 7.07 -6.52
CA HIS A 209 10.84 7.10 -5.10
C HIS A 209 12.09 6.51 -4.44
N LEU A 210 12.86 7.36 -3.77
CA LEU A 210 14.12 6.97 -3.14
C LEU A 210 13.93 6.79 -1.65
N ALA A 211 14.44 5.67 -1.13
CA ALA A 211 14.66 5.47 0.29
C ALA A 211 16.16 5.56 0.58
N THR A 212 16.56 6.52 1.40
CA THR A 212 17.93 6.63 1.86
C THR A 212 18.25 5.51 2.85
N THR A 213 19.53 5.36 3.17
CA THR A 213 19.94 4.34 4.14
C THR A 213 19.44 4.64 5.54
N ASP A 214 19.21 5.89 5.89
CA ASP A 214 18.79 6.24 7.25
C ASP A 214 17.25 6.38 7.37
N GLY A 215 16.54 6.11 6.27
CA GLY A 215 15.08 5.95 6.25
C GLY A 215 14.31 7.15 5.71
N LEU A 216 14.99 8.15 5.14
CA LEU A 216 14.34 9.26 4.47
C LEU A 216 13.75 8.80 3.14
N LEU A 217 12.45 9.07 2.96
CA LEU A 217 11.72 8.83 1.71
C LEU A 217 11.54 10.15 0.97
N TYR A 218 11.88 10.18 -0.32
CA TYR A 218 11.62 11.35 -1.16
C TYR A 218 11.49 11.01 -2.65
N ASP A 219 10.86 11.91 -3.40
CA ASP A 219 10.55 11.71 -4.81
C ASP A 219 11.46 12.56 -5.69
N LEU A 220 12.22 11.90 -6.56
CA LEU A 220 13.03 12.61 -7.53
C LEU A 220 12.22 12.91 -8.79
N GLN A 221 11.55 11.92 -9.37
CA GLN A 221 10.78 11.99 -10.63
C GLN A 221 11.47 12.70 -11.81
N GLN A 222 12.77 13.01 -11.73
CA GLN A 222 13.51 13.71 -12.76
C GLN A 222 14.02 12.73 -13.81
N VAL A 223 14.07 13.14 -15.06
CA VAL A 223 14.71 12.38 -16.14
C VAL A 223 16.17 12.80 -16.26
N GLY A 224 17.08 11.83 -16.16
CA GLY A 224 18.50 12.10 -16.08
C GLY A 224 19.35 10.91 -15.72
N GLU A 225 20.62 11.20 -15.50
CA GLU A 225 21.60 10.28 -14.94
C GLU A 225 22.22 10.91 -13.70
N PHE A 226 22.29 10.14 -12.61
CA PHE A 226 22.59 10.67 -11.28
C PHE A 226 23.54 9.75 -10.52
N THR A 227 24.31 10.33 -9.61
CA THR A 227 25.13 9.57 -8.65
C THR A 227 24.24 9.10 -7.49
N ALA A 228 23.98 7.80 -7.42
CA ALA A 228 23.26 7.19 -6.31
C ALA A 228 24.15 7.03 -5.07
N PHE A 229 25.41 6.65 -5.26
CA PHE A 229 26.39 6.48 -4.18
C PHE A 229 27.82 6.79 -4.64
N ALA A 230 28.57 7.44 -3.78
CA ALA A 230 30.01 7.61 -3.83
C ALA A 230 30.60 7.61 -2.41
N SER A 231 31.88 7.26 -2.30
CA SER A 231 32.64 7.24 -1.05
C SER A 231 34.03 7.86 -1.27
N GLY A 232 34.67 8.31 -0.19
CA GLY A 232 36.10 8.65 -0.17
C GLY A 232 37.00 7.41 -0.30
N ASP A 233 36.48 6.23 0.04
CA ASP A 233 37.19 4.97 -0.12
C ASP A 233 37.35 4.64 -1.61
N LYS A 234 38.60 4.70 -2.08
CA LYS A 234 38.95 4.47 -3.50
C LYS A 234 38.72 3.02 -3.95
N THR A 235 38.55 2.10 -3.01
CA THR A 235 38.25 0.69 -3.32
C THR A 235 36.76 0.44 -3.51
N ALA A 236 35.91 1.32 -2.96
CA ALA A 236 34.47 1.23 -3.09
C ALA A 236 33.98 1.61 -4.50
N PRO A 237 32.94 0.94 -5.04
CA PRO A 237 32.35 1.34 -6.30
C PRO A 237 31.58 2.65 -6.16
N ARG A 238 31.57 3.45 -7.22
CA ARG A 238 30.51 4.45 -7.40
C ARG A 238 29.29 3.76 -7.99
N VAL A 239 28.10 4.23 -7.65
CA VAL A 239 26.83 3.75 -8.20
C VAL A 239 26.09 4.90 -8.85
N GLN A 240 25.62 4.68 -10.08
CA GLN A 240 24.85 5.63 -10.86
C GLN A 240 23.55 5.00 -11.32
N VAL A 241 22.50 5.82 -11.41
CA VAL A 241 21.18 5.42 -11.91
C VAL A 241 20.77 6.35 -13.05
N ARG A 242 20.08 5.80 -14.03
CA ARG A 242 19.44 6.53 -15.14
C ARG A 242 17.94 6.39 -15.00
N THR A 243 17.24 7.50 -15.10
CA THR A 243 15.78 7.57 -15.12
C THR A 243 15.28 8.03 -16.49
N ALA A 244 14.14 7.50 -16.91
CA ALA A 244 13.50 7.84 -18.18
C ALA A 244 11.98 7.92 -18.00
N PRO A 245 11.23 8.66 -18.82
CA PRO A 245 9.77 8.68 -18.74
C PRO A 245 9.16 7.28 -18.81
N VAL A 246 8.09 7.04 -18.05
CA VAL A 246 7.26 5.84 -18.23
C VAL A 246 6.42 6.01 -19.49
N GLY A 247 6.75 5.29 -20.56
CA GLY A 247 6.08 5.44 -21.86
C GLY A 247 6.09 6.90 -22.33
N ASP A 248 4.92 7.45 -22.63
CA ASP A 248 4.74 8.84 -23.05
C ASP A 248 4.43 9.80 -21.89
N SER A 249 4.55 9.35 -20.63
CA SER A 249 4.27 10.16 -19.44
C SER A 249 5.09 11.45 -19.43
N LYS A 250 4.51 12.49 -18.85
CA LYS A 250 5.15 13.79 -18.62
C LYS A 250 5.44 14.08 -17.14
N THR A 251 5.03 13.17 -16.26
CA THR A 251 5.01 13.39 -14.81
C THR A 251 5.56 12.22 -14.00
N ALA A 252 5.71 11.03 -14.60
CA ALA A 252 6.23 9.82 -13.96
C ALA A 252 7.39 9.22 -14.78
N SER A 253 8.45 8.80 -14.11
CA SER A 253 9.70 8.31 -14.74
C SER A 253 10.14 7.01 -14.10
N LEU A 254 10.65 6.02 -14.81
CA LEU A 254 11.20 4.80 -14.20
C LEU A 254 12.73 4.81 -14.16
N VAL A 255 13.33 3.94 -13.35
CA VAL A 255 14.78 3.66 -13.44
C VAL A 255 15.00 2.75 -14.65
N SER A 256 15.65 3.29 -15.69
CA SER A 256 15.92 2.58 -16.95
C SER A 256 17.32 1.96 -17.01
N ALA A 257 18.25 2.43 -16.18
CA ALA A 257 19.57 1.82 -16.09
C ALA A 257 20.23 2.00 -14.72
N ALA A 258 21.13 1.08 -14.37
CA ALA A 258 22.02 1.16 -13.24
C ALA A 258 23.45 0.85 -13.68
N ALA A 259 24.44 1.61 -13.21
CA ALA A 259 25.85 1.33 -13.47
C ALA A 259 26.67 1.47 -12.20
N ALA A 260 27.65 0.59 -12.02
CA ALA A 260 28.51 0.62 -10.85
C ALA A 260 29.95 0.21 -11.14
N GLY A 261 30.88 0.78 -10.38
CA GLY A 261 32.30 0.47 -10.44
C GLY A 261 33.20 1.70 -10.39
N SER A 262 34.40 1.54 -10.91
CA SER A 262 35.37 2.61 -11.15
C SER A 262 35.37 3.00 -12.64
N GLY A 263 35.98 4.15 -13.00
CA GLY A 263 35.99 4.62 -14.38
C GLY A 263 36.46 3.57 -15.38
N ASP A 264 37.53 2.84 -15.06
CA ASP A 264 38.09 1.81 -15.93
C ASP A 264 37.40 0.44 -15.76
N GLN A 265 36.81 0.14 -14.61
CA GLN A 265 36.16 -1.15 -14.36
C GLN A 265 34.74 -0.98 -13.85
N ARG A 266 33.78 -1.26 -14.72
CA ARG A 266 32.38 -0.98 -14.47
C ARG A 266 31.46 -2.01 -15.10
N ILE A 267 30.31 -2.18 -14.47
CA ILE A 267 29.19 -2.96 -14.97
C ILE A 267 27.99 -2.03 -15.14
N ALA A 268 27.22 -2.23 -16.21
CA ALA A 268 26.00 -1.49 -16.47
C ALA A 268 24.86 -2.44 -16.85
N PHE A 269 23.70 -2.15 -16.28
CA PHE A 269 22.40 -2.78 -16.52
C PHE A 269 21.52 -1.75 -17.21
N VAL A 270 21.09 -2.03 -18.43
CA VAL A 270 20.26 -1.11 -19.23
C VAL A 270 19.00 -1.83 -19.64
N SER A 271 17.85 -1.40 -19.11
CA SER A 271 16.53 -1.84 -19.56
C SER A 271 16.03 -0.91 -20.66
N LYS A 272 15.68 -1.50 -21.80
CA LYS A 272 15.10 -0.77 -22.94
C LYS A 272 13.95 -1.58 -23.52
N ASN A 273 12.75 -1.01 -23.49
CA ASN A 273 11.52 -1.66 -23.99
C ASN A 273 11.32 -3.07 -23.40
N GLY A 274 11.54 -3.21 -22.10
CA GLY A 274 11.41 -4.48 -21.38
C GLY A 274 12.55 -5.48 -21.59
N VAL A 275 13.60 -5.13 -22.35
CA VAL A 275 14.76 -5.99 -22.57
C VAL A 275 15.95 -5.45 -21.77
N LEU A 276 16.43 -6.25 -20.82
CA LEU A 276 17.62 -5.95 -20.04
C LEU A 276 18.90 -6.39 -20.78
N THR A 277 19.84 -5.46 -20.94
CA THR A 277 21.21 -5.72 -21.38
C THR A 277 22.19 -5.47 -20.25
N ILE A 278 23.09 -6.42 -20.01
CA ILE A 278 24.21 -6.28 -19.05
C ILE A 278 25.50 -6.12 -19.85
N SER A 279 26.29 -5.13 -19.51
CA SER A 279 27.61 -4.91 -20.11
C SER A 279 28.67 -4.68 -19.05
N ARG A 280 29.90 -5.10 -19.36
CA ARG A 280 31.09 -4.88 -18.55
C ARG A 280 32.10 -4.10 -19.38
N THR A 281 32.74 -3.12 -18.78
CA THR A 281 33.89 -2.42 -19.35
C THR A 281 35.13 -2.67 -18.49
N ASP A 282 36.25 -3.02 -19.13
CA ASP A 282 37.58 -3.13 -18.54
C ASP A 282 38.57 -2.28 -19.35
N GLY A 283 38.88 -1.09 -18.84
CA GLY A 283 39.55 -0.01 -19.55
C GLY A 283 38.75 0.48 -20.76
N THR A 284 39.24 0.15 -21.95
CA THR A 284 38.63 0.58 -23.23
C THR A 284 37.70 -0.47 -23.85
N ASN A 285 37.70 -1.70 -23.33
CA ASN A 285 36.94 -2.80 -23.93
C ASN A 285 35.61 -2.95 -23.21
N THR A 286 34.50 -2.92 -23.97
CA THR A 286 33.15 -3.18 -23.45
C THR A 286 32.62 -4.46 -24.07
N GLU A 287 32.12 -5.38 -23.25
CA GLU A 287 31.50 -6.63 -23.66
C GLU A 287 30.10 -6.80 -23.06
N THR A 288 29.22 -7.50 -23.79
CA THR A 288 27.92 -7.92 -23.25
C THR A 288 28.13 -9.13 -22.34
N VAL A 289 27.53 -9.09 -21.16
CA VAL A 289 27.59 -10.16 -20.17
C VAL A 289 26.30 -10.96 -20.22
N THR A 290 26.43 -12.27 -20.45
CA THR A 290 25.38 -13.25 -20.26
C THR A 290 25.62 -14.03 -18.97
N ILE A 291 24.54 -14.34 -18.25
CA ILE A 291 24.56 -15.14 -17.04
C ILE A 291 23.24 -15.92 -16.94
N ASP A 292 23.36 -17.20 -16.58
CA ASP A 292 22.23 -18.10 -16.40
C ASP A 292 21.72 -18.04 -14.95
N ASP A 293 20.51 -18.53 -14.72
CA ASP A 293 19.88 -18.50 -13.40
C ASP A 293 20.58 -19.45 -12.43
N GLY A 294 20.81 -18.98 -11.21
CA GLY A 294 21.60 -19.68 -10.21
C GLY A 294 23.11 -19.64 -10.48
N ALA A 295 23.55 -19.09 -11.62
CA ALA A 295 24.97 -19.01 -11.95
C ALA A 295 25.65 -17.81 -11.28
N GLN A 296 26.96 -17.96 -11.07
CA GLN A 296 27.87 -16.90 -10.69
C GLN A 296 28.95 -16.77 -11.77
N ARG A 297 29.26 -15.53 -12.15
CA ARG A 297 30.29 -15.18 -13.12
C ARG A 297 31.30 -14.25 -12.46
N ASP A 298 32.58 -14.64 -12.52
CA ASP A 298 33.69 -13.76 -12.16
C ASP A 298 33.91 -12.76 -13.30
N LEU A 299 33.84 -11.47 -12.97
CA LEU A 299 34.06 -10.35 -13.88
C LEU A 299 35.47 -9.76 -13.71
N GLY A 300 36.37 -10.45 -13.01
CA GLY A 300 37.73 -10.00 -12.76
C GLY A 300 37.80 -8.84 -11.77
N ALA A 301 39.03 -8.54 -11.34
CA ALA A 301 39.34 -7.46 -10.38
C ALA A 301 38.52 -7.47 -9.09
N GLY A 302 38.11 -8.67 -8.65
CA GLY A 302 37.33 -8.84 -7.43
C GLY A 302 35.85 -8.48 -7.58
N ILE A 303 35.32 -8.46 -8.80
CA ILE A 303 33.89 -8.24 -9.08
C ILE A 303 33.25 -9.58 -9.47
N THR A 304 32.21 -9.99 -8.75
CA THR A 304 31.39 -11.15 -9.13
C THR A 304 29.96 -10.74 -9.41
N LEU A 305 29.35 -11.35 -10.43
CA LEU A 305 27.95 -11.21 -10.78
C LEU A 305 27.24 -12.54 -10.54
N SER A 306 26.10 -12.54 -9.88
CA SER A 306 25.19 -13.69 -9.81
C SER A 306 23.78 -13.32 -10.23
N ALA A 307 23.03 -14.28 -10.76
CA ALA A 307 21.63 -14.12 -11.12
C ALA A 307 20.76 -15.16 -10.42
N THR A 308 19.60 -14.74 -9.93
CA THR A 308 18.56 -15.62 -9.37
C THR A 308 17.20 -15.22 -9.93
N ALA A 309 16.21 -16.10 -9.83
CA ALA A 309 14.82 -15.69 -10.01
C ALA A 309 14.50 -14.55 -9.03
N SER A 310 13.80 -13.52 -9.51
CA SER A 310 13.30 -12.46 -8.63
C SER A 310 12.09 -12.99 -7.87
N THR A 311 12.00 -12.70 -6.57
CA THR A 311 10.80 -12.96 -5.76
C THR A 311 9.76 -11.85 -5.90
N ASP A 312 10.17 -10.69 -6.41
CA ASP A 312 9.40 -9.45 -6.36
C ASP A 312 8.90 -9.02 -7.76
N PHE A 313 9.45 -9.59 -8.83
CA PHE A 313 9.17 -9.24 -10.22
C PHE A 313 9.25 -10.46 -11.13
N THR A 314 8.68 -10.39 -12.33
CA THR A 314 8.71 -11.49 -13.33
C THR A 314 10.09 -11.69 -13.97
N GLY A 315 10.99 -10.71 -13.84
CA GLY A 315 12.37 -10.82 -14.33
C GLY A 315 13.33 -11.47 -13.33
N ARG A 316 14.62 -11.22 -13.51
CA ARG A 316 15.70 -11.80 -12.71
C ARG A 316 16.25 -10.80 -11.70
N ALA A 317 16.72 -11.30 -10.56
CA ALA A 317 17.46 -10.53 -9.58
C ALA A 317 18.97 -10.75 -9.80
N TYR A 318 19.71 -9.68 -10.05
CA TYR A 318 21.15 -9.70 -10.25
C TYR A 318 21.84 -9.14 -9.02
N THR A 319 22.88 -9.82 -8.55
CA THR A 319 23.73 -9.33 -7.46
C THR A 319 25.15 -9.16 -7.98
N VAL A 320 25.68 -7.94 -7.88
CA VAL A 320 27.09 -7.63 -8.09
C VAL A 320 27.76 -7.49 -6.73
N GLN A 321 28.86 -8.19 -6.52
CA GLN A 321 29.62 -8.13 -5.28
C GLN A 321 31.07 -7.72 -5.57
N TRP A 322 31.59 -6.79 -4.76
CA TRP A 322 32.97 -6.34 -4.81
C TRP A 322 33.80 -6.99 -3.71
N ALA A 323 35.10 -7.17 -3.95
CA ALA A 323 36.03 -7.78 -3.01
C ALA A 323 36.13 -7.05 -1.67
N GLU A 324 35.89 -5.73 -1.64
CA GLU A 324 35.86 -4.94 -0.41
C GLU A 324 34.59 -5.17 0.44
N GLY A 325 33.56 -5.79 -0.15
CA GLY A 325 32.36 -6.24 0.53
C GLY A 325 31.06 -5.56 0.10
N SER A 326 31.12 -4.47 -0.68
CA SER A 326 29.89 -3.83 -1.19
C SER A 326 29.11 -4.74 -2.13
N ARG A 327 27.80 -4.54 -2.16
CA ARG A 327 26.85 -5.35 -2.93
C ARG A 327 25.80 -4.47 -3.62
N LEU A 328 25.70 -4.57 -4.94
CA LEU A 328 24.62 -4.00 -5.73
C LEU A 328 23.62 -5.11 -6.08
N GLN A 329 22.34 -4.86 -5.88
CA GLN A 329 21.23 -5.70 -6.30
C GLN A 329 20.43 -4.93 -7.36
N VAL A 330 20.16 -5.57 -8.49
CA VAL A 330 19.37 -5.02 -9.59
C VAL A 330 18.30 -6.04 -9.94
N ASN A 331 17.04 -5.71 -9.72
CA ASN A 331 15.93 -6.59 -10.09
C ASN A 331 15.30 -6.07 -11.38
N ASP A 332 15.20 -6.96 -12.37
CA ASP A 332 14.58 -6.68 -13.65
C ASP A 332 13.06 -6.73 -13.51
N ALA A 333 12.41 -5.59 -13.73
CA ALA A 333 10.96 -5.44 -13.72
C ALA A 333 10.37 -5.43 -15.14
N GLY A 334 11.14 -5.87 -16.14
CA GLY A 334 10.73 -5.91 -17.53
C GLY A 334 10.40 -4.51 -18.05
N TRP A 335 9.19 -4.34 -18.57
CA TRP A 335 8.74 -3.05 -19.13
C TRP A 335 8.75 -1.90 -18.10
N TRP A 336 8.73 -2.24 -16.80
CA TRP A 336 8.70 -1.29 -15.69
C TRP A 336 10.10 -0.85 -15.22
N GLY A 337 11.16 -1.24 -15.94
CA GLY A 337 12.52 -0.78 -15.67
C GLY A 337 13.24 -1.66 -14.65
N LEU A 338 13.93 -1.03 -13.70
CA LEU A 338 14.81 -1.71 -12.73
C LEU A 338 14.50 -1.25 -11.30
N ARG A 339 14.54 -2.19 -10.34
CA ARG A 339 14.70 -1.87 -8.92
C ARG A 339 16.18 -1.98 -8.56
N VAL A 340 16.75 -0.97 -7.91
CA VAL A 340 18.20 -0.89 -7.68
C VAL A 340 18.49 -0.71 -6.20
N SER A 341 19.29 -1.58 -5.62
CA SER A 341 19.52 -1.68 -4.19
C SER A 341 21.01 -1.76 -3.92
N PHE A 342 21.60 -0.90 -3.09
CA PHE A 342 23.05 -0.88 -2.87
C PHE A 342 23.43 -0.94 -1.40
N GLU A 343 24.24 -1.92 -1.02
CA GLU A 343 24.76 -2.13 0.33
C GLU A 343 26.28 -1.88 0.32
N PRO A 344 26.76 -0.70 0.78
CA PRO A 344 28.19 -0.44 0.91
C PRO A 344 28.81 -1.22 2.06
N SER A 345 30.08 -1.59 1.90
CA SER A 345 30.88 -2.19 2.99
C SER A 345 31.09 -1.23 4.15
N ALA A 346 31.61 -1.77 5.26
CA ALA A 346 31.95 -0.95 6.43
C ALA A 346 33.00 0.13 6.12
N PRO A 347 34.12 -0.15 5.39
CA PRO A 347 35.05 0.89 4.96
C PRO A 347 34.40 1.98 4.09
N ALA A 348 33.59 1.58 3.11
CA ALA A 348 32.91 2.53 2.23
C ALA A 348 31.95 3.46 2.98
N LYS A 349 31.26 2.95 4.00
CA LYS A 349 30.39 3.73 4.91
C LYS A 349 31.18 4.64 5.85
N ALA A 350 32.40 4.27 6.22
CA ALA A 350 33.21 5.03 7.16
C ALA A 350 33.89 6.25 6.52
N ASP A 351 34.06 6.26 5.19
CA ASP A 351 34.78 7.33 4.48
C ASP A 351 33.85 8.17 3.59
N GLN A 352 33.21 9.18 4.20
CA GLN A 352 32.44 10.22 3.49
C GLN A 352 31.45 9.69 2.43
N PRO A 353 30.61 8.69 2.75
CA PRO A 353 29.55 8.21 1.85
C PRO A 353 28.57 9.34 1.53
N ARG A 354 28.15 9.43 0.28
CA ARG A 354 27.26 10.49 -0.22
C ARG A 354 26.59 10.11 -1.53
N GLY A 355 25.47 10.73 -1.84
CA GLY A 355 24.74 10.53 -3.10
C GLY A 355 23.24 10.66 -2.86
N LEU A 356 22.45 10.24 -3.84
CA LEU A 356 21.00 10.14 -3.67
C LEU A 356 20.58 9.13 -2.56
N LEU A 357 21.44 8.19 -2.19
CA LEU A 357 21.16 7.21 -1.12
C LEU A 357 21.46 7.71 0.30
N GLY A 358 21.85 8.98 0.45
CA GLY A 358 22.12 9.59 1.75
C GLY A 358 23.58 9.46 2.21
N ASN A 359 23.81 9.66 3.51
CA ASN A 359 25.14 9.70 4.12
C ASN A 359 25.42 8.54 5.10
N PHE A 360 24.47 7.62 5.30
CA PHE A 360 24.67 6.35 5.99
C PHE A 360 25.13 6.49 7.46
N ASN A 361 24.78 7.59 8.13
CA ASN A 361 25.19 7.88 9.52
C ASN A 361 24.14 7.48 10.57
N GLY A 362 22.93 7.09 10.12
CA GLY A 362 21.80 6.70 10.97
C GLY A 362 20.80 7.82 11.27
N ASP A 363 20.97 9.03 10.74
CA ASP A 363 20.08 10.18 10.90
C ASP A 363 19.42 10.58 9.56
N PRO A 364 18.14 10.26 9.33
CA PRO A 364 17.47 10.63 8.08
C PRO A 364 17.34 12.14 7.87
N ALA A 365 17.49 12.96 8.92
CA ALA A 365 17.32 14.41 8.80
C ALA A 365 18.43 15.06 7.96
N ASP A 366 19.63 14.45 7.90
CA ASP A 366 20.80 15.02 7.23
C ASP A 366 21.25 14.24 5.98
N ASP A 367 20.39 13.39 5.44
CA ASP A 367 20.68 12.62 4.23
C ASP A 367 20.73 13.46 2.94
N LEU A 368 20.00 14.58 2.87
CA LEU A 368 19.96 15.42 1.68
C LEU A 368 21.14 16.41 1.61
N ILE A 369 22.36 15.87 1.57
CA ILE A 369 23.60 16.64 1.40
C ILE A 369 24.00 16.68 -0.07
N ARG A 370 24.16 17.90 -0.60
CA ARG A 370 24.63 18.13 -1.97
C ARG A 370 26.13 17.83 -2.12
N PRO A 371 26.64 17.64 -3.35
CA PRO A 371 28.08 17.44 -3.58
C PRO A 371 28.97 18.59 -3.07
N ASP A 372 28.44 19.81 -2.98
CA ASP A 372 29.13 21.00 -2.46
C ASP A 372 29.08 21.08 -0.91
N GLY A 373 28.52 20.07 -0.23
CA GLY A 373 28.41 20.00 1.22
C GLY A 373 27.20 20.75 1.80
N ARG A 374 26.41 21.45 0.98
CA ARG A 374 25.21 22.14 1.47
C ARG A 374 24.08 21.14 1.74
N ARG A 375 23.46 21.25 2.93
CA ARG A 375 22.28 20.48 3.31
C ARG A 375 20.99 21.11 2.75
N VAL A 376 20.13 20.26 2.19
CA VAL A 376 18.72 20.55 1.92
C VAL A 376 17.90 19.98 3.09
N PRO A 377 16.92 20.69 3.66
CA PRO A 377 16.08 20.15 4.73
C PRO A 377 15.33 18.89 4.27
N ALA A 378 15.26 17.87 5.13
CA ALA A 378 14.54 16.62 4.83
C ALA A 378 13.03 16.83 4.65
N ASP A 379 12.47 17.89 5.23
CA ASP A 379 11.07 18.32 5.11
C ASP A 379 10.84 19.36 4.00
N ALA A 380 11.84 19.59 3.12
CA ALA A 380 11.70 20.50 2.00
C ALA A 380 10.62 20.02 1.01
N SER A 381 10.03 20.95 0.28
CA SER A 381 9.01 20.60 -0.73
C SER A 381 9.61 19.70 -1.82
N PRO A 382 8.81 18.80 -2.45
CA PRO A 382 9.30 17.95 -3.54
C PRO A 382 9.98 18.74 -4.66
N VAL A 383 9.45 19.92 -4.99
CA VAL A 383 10.07 20.84 -5.97
C VAL A 383 11.48 21.24 -5.55
N THR A 384 11.69 21.58 -4.28
CA THR A 384 13.00 21.97 -3.74
C THR A 384 13.96 20.78 -3.72
N ILE A 385 13.48 19.60 -3.29
CA ILE A 385 14.28 18.37 -3.31
C ILE A 385 14.75 18.07 -4.74
N ARG A 386 13.88 18.21 -5.75
CA ARG A 386 14.25 18.04 -7.16
C ARG A 386 15.25 19.10 -7.65
N SER A 387 14.95 20.38 -7.47
CA SER A 387 15.75 21.48 -8.05
C SER A 387 17.09 21.69 -7.35
N ASP A 388 17.14 21.51 -6.03
CA ASP A 388 18.30 21.90 -5.24
C ASP A 388 19.17 20.70 -4.85
N PHE A 389 18.56 19.54 -4.61
CA PHE A 389 19.28 18.31 -4.23
C PHE A 389 19.47 17.37 -5.43
N GLY A 390 18.39 16.91 -6.06
CA GLY A 390 18.42 15.98 -7.18
C GLY A 390 19.25 16.47 -8.36
N ASP A 391 18.99 17.71 -8.79
CA ASP A 391 19.69 18.35 -9.90
C ASP A 391 21.20 18.55 -9.63
N ALA A 392 21.60 18.68 -8.36
CA ALA A 392 23.00 18.78 -7.96
C ALA A 392 23.76 17.45 -8.09
N TRP A 393 23.05 16.31 -8.09
CA TRP A 393 23.63 14.97 -8.20
C TRP A 393 23.68 14.41 -9.63
N ARG A 394 23.26 15.20 -10.63
CA ARG A 394 23.41 14.83 -12.05
C ARG A 394 24.87 14.59 -12.41
N ILE A 395 25.13 13.57 -13.22
CA ILE A 395 26.49 13.22 -13.63
C ILE A 395 26.95 14.02 -14.85
N SER A 396 28.27 14.23 -14.94
CA SER A 396 28.90 14.73 -16.16
C SER A 396 29.23 13.57 -17.11
N GLN A 397 29.46 13.86 -18.39
CA GLN A 397 29.87 12.84 -19.36
C GLN A 397 31.21 12.19 -18.96
N ALA A 398 32.12 12.96 -18.36
CA ALA A 398 33.43 12.47 -17.93
C ALA A 398 33.33 11.52 -16.72
N ASP A 399 32.30 11.70 -15.89
CA ASP A 399 32.08 10.88 -14.70
C ASP A 399 31.19 9.66 -14.95
N SER A 400 30.61 9.56 -16.15
CA SER A 400 29.62 8.53 -16.46
C SER A 400 30.19 7.12 -16.51
N LEU A 401 29.46 6.19 -15.90
CA LEU A 401 29.73 4.76 -15.94
C LEU A 401 28.87 4.04 -17.00
N PHE A 402 27.96 4.74 -17.67
CA PHE A 402 27.06 4.13 -18.63
C PHE A 402 27.71 3.94 -20.02
N PRO A 403 27.33 2.88 -20.76
CA PRO A 403 27.60 2.79 -22.18
C PRO A 403 26.68 3.76 -22.95
N TYR A 404 27.21 4.33 -24.03
CA TYR A 404 26.49 5.21 -24.95
C TYR A 404 26.66 4.71 -26.39
N ALA A 405 25.57 4.69 -27.16
CA ALA A 405 25.65 4.43 -28.60
C ALA A 405 26.31 5.62 -29.33
N PRO A 406 26.77 5.44 -30.59
CA PRO A 406 27.29 6.55 -31.38
C PRO A 406 26.33 7.73 -31.43
N GLY A 407 26.79 8.91 -30.98
CA GLY A 407 25.98 10.14 -30.92
C GLY A 407 25.17 10.33 -29.63
N GLU A 408 25.18 9.36 -28.71
CA GLU A 408 24.56 9.51 -27.39
C GLU A 408 25.54 10.08 -26.37
N SER A 409 24.99 10.76 -25.36
CA SER A 409 25.73 11.29 -24.21
C SER A 409 24.78 11.46 -23.02
N THR A 410 25.27 11.91 -21.87
CA THR A 410 24.42 12.29 -20.73
C THR A 410 23.33 13.29 -21.11
N ALA A 411 23.57 14.13 -22.12
CA ALA A 411 22.58 15.08 -22.64
C ALA A 411 21.39 14.39 -23.33
N THR A 412 21.60 13.22 -23.94
CA THR A 412 20.53 12.43 -24.59
C THR A 412 19.51 11.92 -23.56
N PHE A 413 19.97 11.63 -22.34
CA PHE A 413 19.15 11.06 -21.27
C PHE A 413 18.72 12.10 -20.23
N THR A 414 18.96 13.39 -20.49
CA THR A 414 18.63 14.48 -19.57
C THR A 414 17.48 15.31 -20.11
N ASP A 415 16.36 15.32 -19.39
CA ASP A 415 15.31 16.31 -19.57
C ASP A 415 15.13 17.08 -18.25
N ARG A 416 15.56 18.34 -18.24
CA ARG A 416 15.44 19.23 -17.06
C ARG A 416 14.06 19.85 -16.92
N ALA A 417 13.21 19.76 -17.94
CA ALA A 417 11.83 20.21 -17.86
C ALA A 417 10.90 19.13 -17.29
N PHE A 418 11.41 17.91 -17.10
CA PHE A 418 10.67 16.79 -16.52
C PHE A 418 10.81 16.75 -14.99
N PRO A 419 9.71 16.54 -14.23
CA PRO A 419 8.33 16.39 -14.70
C PRO A 419 7.71 17.74 -15.13
N SER A 420 6.95 17.74 -16.22
CA SER A 420 6.28 18.95 -16.72
C SER A 420 4.84 19.03 -16.19
N GLY A 421 4.69 19.27 -14.88
CA GLY A 421 3.40 19.40 -14.19
C GLY A 421 3.17 18.37 -13.08
N GLU A 422 2.02 18.47 -12.43
CA GLU A 422 1.57 17.50 -11.43
C GLU A 422 0.86 16.31 -12.12
N PRO A 423 1.10 15.06 -11.68
CA PRO A 423 0.44 13.89 -12.25
C PRO A 423 -1.08 14.00 -12.12
N GLN A 424 -1.79 13.72 -13.21
CA GLN A 424 -3.25 13.59 -13.18
C GLN A 424 -3.58 12.18 -12.71
N LEU A 425 -4.00 12.06 -11.45
CA LEU A 425 -4.33 10.77 -10.87
C LEU A 425 -5.79 10.41 -11.14
N ALA A 426 -6.02 9.21 -11.68
CA ALA A 426 -7.33 8.59 -11.77
C ALA A 426 -7.42 7.45 -10.74
N ASN A 427 -8.64 7.12 -10.30
CA ASN A 427 -8.90 5.99 -9.40
C ASN A 427 -8.04 5.97 -8.12
N THR A 428 -7.74 7.15 -7.55
CA THR A 428 -6.85 7.30 -6.39
C THR A 428 -7.30 6.51 -5.17
N ASP A 429 -8.61 6.38 -4.96
CA ASP A 429 -9.16 5.64 -3.82
C ASP A 429 -8.95 4.12 -3.98
N GLN A 430 -9.06 3.62 -5.22
CA GLN A 430 -8.76 2.24 -5.55
C GLN A 430 -7.26 1.96 -5.43
N ALA A 431 -6.41 2.83 -5.99
CA ALA A 431 -4.96 2.73 -5.86
C ALA A 431 -4.51 2.77 -4.39
N ARG A 432 -5.09 3.67 -3.59
CA ARG A 432 -4.85 3.76 -2.15
C ARG A 432 -5.23 2.50 -1.42
N THR A 433 -6.38 1.93 -1.76
CA THR A 433 -6.82 0.64 -1.22
C THR A 433 -5.82 -0.46 -1.54
N VAL A 434 -5.40 -0.59 -2.80
CA VAL A 434 -4.40 -1.58 -3.25
C VAL A 434 -3.07 -1.42 -2.48
N CYS A 435 -2.58 -0.20 -2.33
CA CYS A 435 -1.35 0.11 -1.61
C CYS A 435 -1.42 -0.19 -0.12
N GLN A 436 -2.48 0.24 0.55
CA GLN A 436 -2.69 -0.04 1.97
C GLN A 436 -2.83 -1.54 2.22
N GLN A 437 -3.54 -2.25 1.34
CA GLN A 437 -3.69 -3.70 1.38
C GLN A 437 -2.37 -4.45 1.14
N ALA A 438 -1.44 -3.91 0.36
CA ALA A 438 -0.11 -4.49 0.20
C ALA A 438 0.76 -4.31 1.47
N GLY A 439 0.33 -3.45 2.39
CA GLY A 439 1.04 -3.14 3.62
C GLY A 439 1.81 -1.81 3.57
N VAL A 440 1.47 -0.92 2.64
CA VAL A 440 2.08 0.40 2.51
C VAL A 440 1.26 1.42 3.28
N ILE A 441 1.70 1.78 4.49
CA ILE A 441 0.98 2.74 5.33
C ILE A 441 1.77 3.99 5.71
N ALA A 442 3.09 4.04 5.44
CA ALA A 442 3.88 5.26 5.62
C ALA A 442 3.43 6.32 4.61
N ALA A 443 3.22 7.57 5.04
CA ALA A 443 2.48 8.57 4.23
C ALA A 443 3.15 8.85 2.88
N GLU A 444 4.47 9.00 2.89
CA GLU A 444 5.29 9.28 1.71
C GLU A 444 5.33 8.06 0.78
N LEU A 445 5.47 6.85 1.34
CA LEU A 445 5.48 5.60 0.57
C LEU A 445 4.10 5.24 0.03
N LEU A 446 3.04 5.54 0.77
CA LEU A 446 1.66 5.35 0.36
C LEU A 446 1.30 6.36 -0.74
N ALA A 447 1.75 7.62 -0.64
CA ALA A 447 1.58 8.59 -1.69
C ALA A 447 2.31 8.18 -2.98
N ALA A 448 3.55 7.68 -2.86
CA ALA A 448 4.31 7.09 -3.96
C ALA A 448 3.58 5.91 -4.60
N CYS A 449 3.21 4.91 -3.78
CA CYS A 449 2.49 3.74 -4.26
C CYS A 449 1.15 4.12 -4.93
N VAL A 450 0.39 5.07 -4.37
CA VAL A 450 -0.85 5.55 -4.95
C VAL A 450 -0.60 6.20 -6.30
N LEU A 451 0.43 7.04 -6.42
CA LEU A 451 0.84 7.65 -7.68
C LEU A 451 1.15 6.56 -8.72
N ASP A 452 1.98 5.58 -8.36
CA ASP A 452 2.41 4.51 -9.23
C ASP A 452 1.24 3.66 -9.72
N VAL A 453 0.40 3.17 -8.80
CA VAL A 453 -0.76 2.35 -9.14
C VAL A 453 -1.81 3.16 -9.91
N SER A 454 -2.02 4.44 -9.58
CA SER A 454 -2.99 5.30 -10.29
C SER A 454 -2.54 5.68 -11.70
N VAL A 455 -1.25 5.94 -11.92
CA VAL A 455 -0.73 6.36 -13.23
C VAL A 455 -0.56 5.16 -14.16
N THR A 456 -0.21 3.99 -13.62
CA THR A 456 0.08 2.79 -14.42
C THR A 456 -1.07 1.80 -14.52
N GLY A 457 -2.01 1.83 -13.56
CA GLY A 457 -3.04 0.79 -13.40
C GLY A 457 -2.50 -0.55 -12.87
N ASN A 458 -1.22 -0.64 -12.52
CA ASN A 458 -0.56 -1.90 -12.19
C ASN A 458 -0.45 -2.14 -10.67
N PRO A 459 -1.21 -3.09 -10.09
CA PRO A 459 -1.16 -3.38 -8.67
C PRO A 459 0.14 -4.03 -8.19
N VAL A 460 0.98 -4.58 -9.07
CA VAL A 460 2.30 -5.16 -8.70
C VAL A 460 3.24 -4.10 -8.12
N LEU A 461 3.05 -2.83 -8.49
CA LEU A 461 3.82 -1.73 -7.93
C LEU A 461 3.55 -1.55 -6.42
N ALA A 462 2.37 -1.97 -5.94
CA ALA A 462 2.08 -1.98 -4.51
C ALA A 462 2.86 -3.06 -3.73
N ASP A 463 3.10 -4.22 -4.33
CA ASP A 463 3.88 -5.30 -3.72
C ASP A 463 5.36 -4.87 -3.57
N ALA A 464 5.89 -4.21 -4.61
CA ALA A 464 7.22 -3.63 -4.55
C ALA A 464 7.30 -2.52 -3.49
N ALA A 465 6.29 -1.65 -3.39
CA ALA A 465 6.25 -0.57 -2.40
C ALA A 465 6.15 -1.15 -0.98
N ALA A 466 5.42 -2.26 -0.81
CA ALA A 466 5.35 -2.99 0.44
C ALA A 466 6.68 -3.62 0.85
N ALA A 467 7.46 -4.13 -0.10
CA ALA A 467 8.82 -4.61 0.19
C ALA A 467 9.71 -3.48 0.75
N VAL A 468 9.63 -2.29 0.16
CA VAL A 468 10.32 -1.09 0.68
C VAL A 468 9.78 -0.70 2.06
N ALA A 469 8.46 -0.76 2.26
CA ALA A 469 7.83 -0.45 3.54
C ALA A 469 8.39 -1.34 4.66
N ARG A 470 8.58 -2.63 4.38
CA ARG A 470 9.18 -3.60 5.31
C ARG A 470 10.65 -3.24 5.59
N ASP A 471 11.44 -2.92 4.57
CA ASP A 471 12.86 -2.60 4.71
C ASP A 471 13.12 -1.29 5.48
N VAL A 472 12.33 -0.24 5.22
CA VAL A 472 12.42 1.06 5.92
C VAL A 472 12.00 0.91 7.39
N THR A 473 10.93 0.14 7.66
CA THR A 473 10.42 -0.05 9.02
C THR A 473 11.33 -0.91 9.89
N ILE A 474 12.16 -1.79 9.30
CA ILE A 474 13.17 -2.56 10.05
C ILE A 474 14.26 -1.66 10.66
N LYS A 475 14.55 -0.50 10.06
CA LYS A 475 15.59 0.43 10.54
C LYS A 475 15.13 1.32 11.70
N SER A 476 13.87 1.79 11.70
CA SER A 476 13.34 2.65 12.77
C SER A 476 13.17 1.95 14.13
N VAL A 477 13.37 0.63 14.20
CA VAL A 477 13.21 -0.18 15.43
C VAL A 477 14.54 -0.79 15.92
N ALA A 478 15.65 -0.59 15.19
CA ALA A 478 16.95 -1.19 15.54
C ALA A 478 17.72 -0.36 16.58
N GLY A 479 17.21 -0.32 17.81
CA GLY A 479 17.87 0.44 18.87
C GLY A 479 17.32 0.28 20.27
N GLN A 480 16.86 -0.91 20.72
CA GLN A 480 16.80 -1.25 22.14
C GLN A 480 16.43 -2.73 22.38
N SER A 481 17.36 -3.46 22.98
CA SER A 481 17.10 -4.79 23.56
C SER A 481 16.54 -4.62 24.97
N THR A 482 15.21 -4.72 25.13
CA THR A 482 14.44 -5.35 26.23
C THR A 482 13.05 -4.70 26.35
N GLY A 483 11.99 -5.44 26.03
CA GLY A 483 10.64 -5.30 26.62
C GLY A 483 9.77 -4.06 26.30
N GLN A 484 10.31 -2.89 25.98
CA GLN A 484 9.51 -1.67 25.81
C GLN A 484 10.26 -0.72 24.86
N VAL A 485 9.69 -0.42 23.70
CA VAL A 485 10.24 0.61 22.79
C VAL A 485 9.61 1.94 23.20
N SER A 486 10.41 2.91 23.66
CA SER A 486 9.93 4.23 24.10
C SER A 486 10.39 5.36 23.18
N GLY A 487 9.44 6.13 22.65
CA GLY A 487 9.68 7.38 21.90
C GLY A 487 9.01 8.60 22.56
N THR A 488 9.36 9.82 22.13
CA THR A 488 8.81 11.08 22.69
C THR A 488 8.11 11.98 21.67
N ASP A 489 8.09 11.61 20.39
CA ASP A 489 7.67 12.49 19.28
C ASP A 489 6.18 12.46 18.93
N PHE A 490 5.31 12.01 19.85
CA PHE A 490 3.86 12.08 19.65
C PHE A 490 3.27 13.36 20.28
N GLY A 491 2.39 14.06 19.57
CA GLY A 491 1.89 15.38 19.97
C GLY A 491 0.99 16.02 18.91
N ALA A 492 0.44 17.20 19.19
CA ALA A 492 -0.46 17.90 18.27
C ALA A 492 0.16 18.09 16.88
N GLY A 493 -0.54 17.62 15.84
CA GLY A 493 -0.07 17.69 14.44
C GLY A 493 1.07 16.71 14.11
N LYS A 494 1.41 15.79 15.01
CA LYS A 494 2.45 14.77 14.80
C LYS A 494 1.85 13.43 14.45
N THR A 495 2.64 12.62 13.78
CA THR A 495 2.32 11.24 13.41
C THR A 495 3.48 10.34 13.81
N VAL A 496 3.17 9.16 14.34
CA VAL A 496 4.15 8.12 14.66
C VAL A 496 3.78 6.85 13.91
N SER A 497 4.79 6.11 13.45
CA SER A 497 4.60 4.85 12.73
C SER A 497 5.68 3.84 13.10
N GLY A 498 5.39 2.55 12.92
CA GLY A 498 6.34 1.48 13.20
C GLY A 498 5.72 0.08 13.10
N THR A 499 6.46 -0.94 13.53
CA THR A 499 5.94 -2.32 13.67
C THR A 499 5.93 -2.73 15.13
N VAL A 500 4.87 -3.40 15.55
CA VAL A 500 4.76 -4.09 16.85
C VAL A 500 4.66 -5.59 16.59
N SER A 501 5.27 -6.39 17.47
CA SER A 501 5.25 -7.87 17.40
C SER A 501 4.58 -8.41 18.66
N PRO A 502 4.00 -9.63 18.66
CA PRO A 502 3.12 -10.12 19.74
C PRO A 502 3.74 -10.10 21.14
N ALA A 503 5.07 -10.17 21.23
CA ALA A 503 5.82 -10.17 22.48
C ALA A 503 6.31 -8.76 22.92
N LYS A 504 5.92 -7.68 22.23
CA LYS A 504 6.44 -6.33 22.45
C LYS A 504 5.34 -5.29 22.58
N GLN A 505 5.60 -4.29 23.40
CA GLN A 505 4.83 -3.06 23.49
C GLN A 505 5.65 -1.90 22.94
N VAL A 506 5.01 -1.04 22.15
CA VAL A 506 5.57 0.26 21.77
C VAL A 506 4.84 1.36 22.54
N THR A 507 5.56 2.35 23.03
CA THR A 507 5.00 3.42 23.86
C THR A 507 5.60 4.76 23.46
N TYR A 508 4.75 5.77 23.29
CA TYR A 508 5.18 7.16 23.12
C TYR A 508 4.74 7.97 24.32
N GLN A 509 5.67 8.64 25.00
CA GLN A 509 5.35 9.55 26.09
C GLN A 509 5.23 10.98 25.58
N PHE A 510 4.21 11.70 26.07
CA PHE A 510 3.99 13.09 25.73
C PHE A 510 3.29 13.84 26.86
N THR A 511 3.34 15.16 26.83
CA THR A 511 2.62 16.01 27.80
C THR A 511 1.26 16.40 27.21
N GLY A 512 0.18 15.97 27.85
CA GLY A 512 -1.17 16.46 27.58
C GLY A 512 -1.47 17.62 28.51
N HIS A 513 -2.13 18.66 28.00
CA HIS A 513 -2.49 19.85 28.79
C HIS A 513 -3.96 19.79 29.23
N ALA A 514 -4.28 20.26 30.44
CA ALA A 514 -5.66 20.29 30.92
C ALA A 514 -6.58 21.06 29.94
N GLY A 515 -7.64 20.41 29.48
CA GLY A 515 -8.61 20.99 28.54
C GLY A 515 -8.22 20.88 27.06
N GLU A 516 -7.03 20.36 26.74
CA GLU A 516 -6.62 20.05 25.37
C GLU A 516 -7.34 18.78 24.87
N VAL A 517 -7.62 18.74 23.58
CA VAL A 517 -8.36 17.67 22.92
C VAL A 517 -7.58 17.18 21.70
N ALA A 518 -7.26 15.89 21.68
CA ALA A 518 -6.62 15.22 20.56
C ALA A 518 -7.65 14.48 19.68
N ASP A 519 -7.58 14.65 18.37
CA ASP A 519 -8.20 13.74 17.40
C ASP A 519 -7.17 12.68 17.00
N VAL A 520 -7.25 11.51 17.62
CA VAL A 520 -6.29 10.43 17.43
C VAL A 520 -6.81 9.44 16.40
N ARG A 521 -6.09 9.31 15.29
CA ARG A 521 -6.46 8.46 14.16
C ARG A 521 -5.43 7.37 13.93
N GLY A 522 -5.90 6.17 13.63
CA GLY A 522 -5.08 4.97 13.53
C GLY A 522 -5.27 4.26 12.20
N GLU A 523 -4.16 3.92 11.57
CA GLU A 523 -4.07 3.01 10.43
C GLU A 523 -3.17 1.84 10.84
N CYS A 524 -3.50 0.62 10.39
CA CYS A 524 -2.69 -0.55 10.67
C CYS A 524 -2.65 -1.52 9.50
N THR A 525 -1.67 -2.42 9.51
CA THR A 525 -1.61 -3.55 8.58
C THR A 525 -0.84 -4.74 9.16
N PRO A 526 -1.31 -5.99 9.00
CA PRO A 526 -2.62 -6.34 8.47
C PRO A 526 -3.72 -6.12 9.51
N SER A 527 -4.96 -5.88 9.04
CA SER A 527 -6.15 -5.86 9.89
C SER A 527 -6.37 -7.22 10.58
N GLY A 528 -7.08 -7.22 11.71
CA GLY A 528 -7.48 -8.46 12.38
C GLY A 528 -6.39 -9.24 13.13
N LYS A 529 -5.13 -8.75 13.17
CA LYS A 529 -4.03 -9.38 13.93
C LYS A 529 -3.97 -8.99 15.41
N GLY A 530 -5.05 -8.43 15.96
CA GLY A 530 -5.10 -8.01 17.36
C GLY A 530 -4.17 -6.82 17.68
N LEU A 531 -3.75 -6.07 16.66
CA LEU A 531 -3.09 -4.79 16.85
C LEU A 531 -4.09 -3.84 17.51
N THR A 532 -3.70 -3.20 18.60
CA THR A 532 -4.53 -2.23 19.32
C THR A 532 -3.68 -1.07 19.77
N TYR A 533 -4.29 0.11 19.87
CA TYR A 533 -3.65 1.25 20.50
C TYR A 533 -4.61 1.99 21.43
N GLY A 534 -4.03 2.74 22.36
CA GLY A 534 -4.78 3.58 23.28
C GLY A 534 -3.95 4.70 23.85
N VAL A 535 -4.64 5.73 24.35
CA VAL A 535 -4.02 6.90 25.00
C VAL A 535 -4.51 6.98 26.45
N GLY A 536 -3.60 7.19 27.40
CA GLY A 536 -3.94 7.25 28.82
C GLY A 536 -2.90 7.99 29.67
N PRO A 537 -3.28 8.50 30.85
CA PRO A 537 -2.34 9.11 31.78
C PRO A 537 -1.38 8.05 32.33
N VAL A 538 -0.17 8.47 32.67
CA VAL A 538 0.81 7.59 33.33
C VAL A 538 0.59 7.62 34.83
N ASP A 539 0.46 6.45 35.46
CA ASP A 539 0.36 6.36 36.91
C ASP A 539 1.73 6.52 37.62
N SER A 540 1.73 6.51 38.95
CA SER A 540 2.98 6.63 39.74
C SER A 540 3.98 5.49 39.53
N SER A 541 3.58 4.39 38.89
CA SER A 541 4.43 3.24 38.57
C SER A 541 5.00 3.28 37.15
N GLY A 542 4.64 4.29 36.35
CA GLY A 542 5.08 4.42 34.97
C GLY A 542 4.24 3.61 33.96
N GLN A 543 3.17 2.95 34.43
CA GLN A 543 2.23 2.21 33.59
C GLN A 543 1.07 3.09 33.11
N LEU A 544 0.45 2.67 32.00
CA LEU A 544 -0.78 3.28 31.53
C LEU A 544 -1.85 3.09 32.62
N GLY A 545 -2.37 4.18 33.17
CA GLY A 545 -3.60 4.16 33.94
C GLY A 545 -4.78 3.76 33.05
N GLU A 546 -6.01 3.77 33.59
CA GLU A 546 -7.22 3.48 32.80
C GLU A 546 -7.21 4.29 31.48
N PRO A 547 -7.10 3.64 30.31
CA PRO A 547 -6.96 4.33 29.04
C PRO A 547 -8.22 5.15 28.73
N VAL A 548 -8.04 6.35 28.19
CA VAL A 548 -9.14 7.21 27.70
C VAL A 548 -9.91 6.52 26.56
N GLY A 549 -9.24 5.58 25.87
CA GLY A 549 -9.86 4.53 25.07
C GLY A 549 -8.79 3.59 24.50
N ARG A 550 -9.17 2.34 24.21
CA ARG A 550 -8.34 1.36 23.48
C ARG A 550 -9.16 0.82 22.33
N VAL A 551 -8.66 0.99 21.12
CA VAL A 551 -9.34 0.59 19.89
C VAL A 551 -8.48 -0.39 19.09
N ASP A 552 -9.10 -1.02 18.10
CA ASP A 552 -8.38 -1.76 17.08
C ASP A 552 -7.41 -0.82 16.35
N GLY A 553 -6.21 -1.34 16.07
CA GLY A 553 -5.13 -0.68 15.35
C GLY A 553 -5.54 0.06 14.10
N CYS A 554 -6.49 -0.52 13.38
CA CYS A 554 -6.96 -0.08 12.08
C CYS A 554 -8.19 0.84 12.16
N THR A 555 -8.55 1.29 13.37
CA THR A 555 -9.70 2.17 13.61
C THR A 555 -9.27 3.46 14.29
N ASN A 556 -10.05 4.52 14.10
CA ASN A 556 -9.80 5.80 14.77
C ASN A 556 -10.25 5.74 16.23
N LEU A 557 -9.35 6.13 17.14
CA LEU A 557 -9.69 6.36 18.54
C LEU A 557 -10.55 7.61 18.69
N GLY A 558 -10.38 8.58 17.79
CA GLY A 558 -11.16 9.81 17.73
C GLY A 558 -10.80 10.78 18.85
N ARG A 559 -11.83 11.44 19.40
CA ARG A 559 -11.68 12.54 20.36
C ARG A 559 -11.20 12.06 21.74
N VAL A 560 -10.00 12.45 22.14
CA VAL A 560 -9.38 12.21 23.46
C VAL A 560 -9.21 13.54 24.19
N ALA A 561 -9.93 13.76 25.30
CA ALA A 561 -9.80 14.97 26.11
C ALA A 561 -8.89 14.76 27.33
N PHE A 562 -7.94 15.65 27.54
CA PHE A 562 -7.00 15.58 28.66
C PHE A 562 -7.55 16.32 29.88
N ALA A 563 -7.84 15.57 30.94
CA ALA A 563 -8.43 16.11 32.17
C ALA A 563 -7.46 16.95 33.02
N ALA A 564 -6.16 16.72 32.89
CA ALA A 564 -5.12 17.40 33.67
C ALA A 564 -3.87 17.61 32.82
N THR A 565 -3.08 18.63 33.17
CA THR A 565 -1.73 18.78 32.60
C THR A 565 -0.81 17.74 33.24
N ALA A 566 -0.47 16.70 32.51
CA ALA A 566 0.28 15.55 33.00
C ALA A 566 1.01 14.81 31.87
N THR A 567 1.80 13.81 32.23
CA THR A 567 2.38 12.88 31.26
C THR A 567 1.33 11.85 30.85
N TYR A 568 1.16 11.69 29.54
CA TYR A 568 0.33 10.70 28.91
C TYR A 568 1.20 9.73 28.09
N GLN A 569 0.64 8.56 27.80
CA GLN A 569 1.23 7.55 26.94
C GLN A 569 0.27 7.19 25.81
N LEU A 570 0.80 7.12 24.59
CA LEU A 570 0.22 6.34 23.50
C LEU A 570 0.86 4.96 23.55
N VAL A 571 0.05 3.92 23.71
CA VAL A 571 0.51 2.53 23.81
C VAL A 571 0.00 1.76 22.61
N ILE A 572 0.90 1.02 21.94
CA ILE A 572 0.59 0.12 20.83
C ILE A 572 1.00 -1.30 21.21
N LEU A 573 0.09 -2.25 20.99
CA LEU A 573 0.22 -3.66 21.33
C LEU A 573 -0.26 -4.52 20.15
N GLY A 574 0.24 -5.74 20.04
CA GLY A 574 -0.22 -6.74 19.06
C GLY A 574 0.85 -7.08 18.02
N ASP A 575 0.40 -7.43 16.82
CA ASP A 575 1.27 -7.85 15.72
C ASP A 575 0.88 -7.12 14.44
N GLY A 576 1.82 -6.39 13.84
CA GLY A 576 1.60 -5.62 12.61
C GLY A 576 2.24 -4.25 12.62
N GLN A 577 2.10 -3.55 11.50
CA GLN A 577 2.50 -2.16 11.34
C GLN A 577 1.38 -1.24 11.77
N TYR A 578 1.75 -0.08 12.32
CA TYR A 578 0.82 0.97 12.74
C TYR A 578 1.29 2.33 12.24
N ARG A 579 0.32 3.22 12.04
CA ARG A 579 0.50 4.66 11.89
C ARG A 579 -0.58 5.36 12.70
N ILE A 580 -0.17 6.07 13.76
CA ILE A 580 -1.06 6.81 14.64
C ILE A 580 -0.78 8.30 14.50
N SER A 581 -1.80 9.09 14.17
CA SER A 581 -1.69 10.53 14.01
C SER A 581 -2.55 11.26 15.04
N TRP A 582 -2.06 12.40 15.52
CA TRP A 582 -2.85 13.38 16.26
C TRP A 582 -3.15 14.53 15.30
N GLN A 583 -4.37 14.54 14.75
CA GLN A 583 -4.82 15.59 13.86
C GLN A 583 -5.03 16.91 14.61
N PRO A 584 -4.62 18.06 14.03
CA PRO A 584 -4.91 19.36 14.63
C PRO A 584 -6.42 19.57 14.76
N THR A 585 -6.92 19.64 16.00
CA THR A 585 -8.32 19.88 16.30
C THR A 585 -8.52 21.32 16.80
N PRO A 586 -9.60 22.02 16.38
CA PRO A 586 -9.95 23.34 16.92
C PRO A 586 -10.29 23.37 18.43
N GLY A 587 -10.30 22.21 19.11
CA GLY A 587 -10.80 22.07 20.48
C GLY A 587 -12.31 22.30 20.61
N ASP A 588 -12.79 22.35 21.84
CA ASP A 588 -14.20 22.67 22.13
C ASP A 588 -14.45 24.16 21.89
N GLN A 589 -15.46 24.46 21.07
CA GLN A 589 -15.78 25.84 20.70
C GLN A 589 -16.87 26.40 21.60
N GLN A 590 -16.63 27.59 22.14
CA GLN A 590 -17.56 28.29 23.02
C GLN A 590 -18.16 29.47 22.26
N ARG A 591 -19.50 29.53 22.15
CA ARG A 591 -20.21 30.61 21.47
C ARG A 591 -21.45 31.02 22.29
N PRO A 592 -21.96 32.25 22.16
CA PRO A 592 -23.24 32.61 22.77
C PRO A 592 -24.41 31.95 22.03
N LEU A 593 -25.43 31.52 22.75
CA LEU A 593 -26.70 31.05 22.18
C LEU A 593 -27.46 32.23 21.56
N ASN A 594 -27.87 32.10 20.30
CA ASN A 594 -28.71 33.08 19.63
C ASN A 594 -30.20 32.85 19.97
N LEU A 595 -30.86 33.89 20.49
CA LEU A 595 -32.28 33.87 20.85
C LEU A 595 -33.19 34.50 19.79
N THR A 596 -32.62 35.24 18.85
CA THR A 596 -33.36 36.02 17.83
C THR A 596 -33.31 35.41 16.44
N ALA A 597 -32.39 34.48 16.20
CA ALA A 597 -32.20 33.79 14.93
C ALA A 597 -31.85 32.30 15.18
N PRO A 598 -31.97 31.44 14.17
CA PRO A 598 -31.53 30.05 14.28
C PRO A 598 -30.04 29.95 14.63
N ASN A 599 -29.70 29.05 15.55
CA ASN A 599 -28.35 28.60 15.79
C ASN A 599 -28.04 27.54 14.74
N ALA A 600 -27.02 27.77 13.93
CA ALA A 600 -26.61 26.83 12.89
C ALA A 600 -25.09 26.80 12.74
N GLY A 601 -24.58 25.66 12.30
CA GLY A 601 -23.16 25.51 11.99
C GLY A 601 -22.81 24.08 11.61
N HIS A 602 -21.55 23.91 11.24
CA HIS A 602 -20.93 22.62 10.99
C HIS A 602 -20.15 22.18 12.23
N ILE A 603 -20.28 20.93 12.64
CA ILE A 603 -19.53 20.30 13.71
C ILE A 603 -18.87 19.02 13.19
N THR A 604 -17.60 18.82 13.54
CA THR A 604 -16.87 17.61 13.14
C THR A 604 -16.95 16.55 14.22
N ALA A 605 -16.70 15.28 13.87
CA ALA A 605 -16.62 14.17 14.82
C ALA A 605 -15.63 14.41 15.98
N ALA A 606 -14.66 15.31 15.78
CA ALA A 606 -13.61 15.60 16.73
C ALA A 606 -13.80 16.92 17.52
N THR A 607 -14.88 17.66 17.30
CA THR A 607 -15.15 18.95 17.96
C THR A 607 -16.46 18.93 18.73
N ARG A 608 -16.53 19.71 19.81
CA ARG A 608 -17.79 20.02 20.50
C ARG A 608 -18.09 21.50 20.42
N ILE A 609 -19.36 21.83 20.29
CA ILE A 609 -19.82 23.22 20.33
C ILE A 609 -20.67 23.41 21.58
N HIS A 610 -20.31 24.42 22.37
CA HIS A 610 -21.02 24.84 23.56
C HIS A 610 -21.64 26.21 23.32
N LEU A 611 -22.97 26.26 23.29
CA LEU A 611 -23.75 27.49 23.12
C LEU A 611 -24.24 28.00 24.47
N ARG A 612 -23.55 29.00 25.02
CA ARG A 612 -23.79 29.52 26.37
C ARG A 612 -25.03 30.40 26.44
N PHE A 613 -25.81 30.23 27.50
CA PHE A 613 -26.97 31.07 27.82
C PHE A 613 -27.18 31.19 29.32
N ASN A 614 -27.88 32.24 29.74
CA ASN A 614 -28.21 32.49 31.13
C ASN A 614 -29.71 32.31 31.35
N VAL A 615 -30.07 31.54 32.38
CA VAL A 615 -31.45 31.26 32.77
C VAL A 615 -31.85 32.20 33.90
N LYS A 616 -33.03 32.81 33.77
CA LYS A 616 -33.67 33.63 34.81
C LYS A 616 -34.77 32.84 35.52
N SER A 617 -35.12 33.29 36.73
CA SER A 617 -36.17 32.67 37.54
C SER A 617 -37.50 32.56 36.79
N GLY A 618 -38.08 31.36 36.80
CA GLY A 618 -39.40 31.08 36.22
C GLY A 618 -39.43 30.81 34.72
N GLN A 619 -38.29 30.80 34.03
CA GLN A 619 -38.25 30.54 32.58
C GLN A 619 -38.40 29.06 32.24
N GLN A 620 -39.14 28.78 31.18
CA GLN A 620 -39.11 27.48 30.49
C GLN A 620 -38.41 27.58 29.15
N TRP A 621 -37.56 26.59 28.85
CA TRP A 621 -36.73 26.59 27.65
C TRP A 621 -37.12 25.46 26.69
N THR A 622 -37.24 25.79 25.42
CA THR A 622 -37.46 24.83 24.32
C THR A 622 -36.44 25.04 23.22
N PHE A 623 -35.93 23.94 22.69
CA PHE A 623 -34.97 23.90 21.60
C PHE A 623 -35.56 23.06 20.48
N THR A 624 -35.77 23.68 19.32
CA THR A 624 -36.50 23.07 18.20
C THR A 624 -35.62 23.05 16.96
N PRO A 625 -35.29 21.86 16.43
CA PRO A 625 -34.61 21.70 15.15
C PRO A 625 -35.32 22.49 14.05
N ALA A 626 -34.56 23.07 13.13
CA ALA A 626 -35.11 23.90 12.05
C ALA A 626 -34.51 23.52 10.69
N GLY A 627 -35.36 23.21 9.71
CA GLY A 627 -34.97 22.72 8.40
C GLY A 627 -35.05 21.18 8.29
N GLY A 628 -34.66 20.64 7.14
CA GLY A 628 -34.53 19.18 6.97
C GLY A 628 -33.29 18.71 7.73
N CYS A 629 -33.50 17.99 8.84
CA CYS A 629 -32.43 17.33 9.59
C CYS A 629 -32.36 15.89 9.09
N SER A 630 -31.24 15.51 8.47
CA SER A 630 -30.96 14.11 8.18
C SER A 630 -30.44 13.48 9.46
N GLU A 631 -31.04 12.37 9.91
CA GLU A 631 -30.52 11.64 11.08
C GLU A 631 -29.09 11.20 10.81
N VAL A 632 -28.13 11.81 11.51
CA VAL A 632 -26.72 11.43 11.48
C VAL A 632 -26.46 10.53 12.68
N PRO A 633 -26.01 9.28 12.50
CA PRO A 633 -25.74 8.36 13.60
C PRO A 633 -24.78 8.96 14.63
N GLY A 634 -25.21 9.02 15.90
CA GLY A 634 -24.39 9.53 17.02
C GLY A 634 -24.41 11.04 17.20
N PHE A 635 -25.11 11.80 16.35
CA PHE A 635 -25.27 13.24 16.53
C PHE A 635 -26.21 13.53 17.70
N THR A 636 -25.69 14.14 18.76
CA THR A 636 -26.43 14.44 19.99
C THR A 636 -26.29 15.88 20.44
N TRP A 637 -27.27 16.32 21.23
CA TRP A 637 -27.24 17.58 21.93
C TRP A 637 -27.89 17.50 23.31
N GLN A 638 -27.40 18.31 24.25
CA GLN A 638 -27.85 18.32 25.64
C GLN A 638 -27.65 19.68 26.31
N VAL A 639 -28.37 19.95 27.40
CA VAL A 639 -28.15 21.13 28.25
C VAL A 639 -27.29 20.77 29.46
N LEU A 640 -26.13 21.41 29.55
CA LEU A 640 -25.20 21.28 30.68
C LEU A 640 -25.30 22.51 31.60
N GLY A 641 -25.08 22.29 32.89
CA GLY A 641 -24.91 23.37 33.87
C GLY A 641 -23.46 23.88 33.87
N ALA A 642 -23.20 24.96 34.61
CA ALA A 642 -21.85 25.53 34.76
C ALA A 642 -20.79 24.54 35.31
N ASP A 643 -21.20 23.45 35.95
CA ASP A 643 -20.34 22.35 36.41
C ASP A 643 -20.05 21.30 35.32
N GLY A 644 -20.59 21.49 34.11
CA GLY A 644 -20.48 20.56 32.99
C GLY A 644 -21.42 19.35 33.11
N SER A 645 -22.29 19.27 34.11
CA SER A 645 -23.18 18.13 34.31
C SER A 645 -24.50 18.29 33.55
N SER A 646 -25.06 17.18 33.06
CA SER A 646 -26.41 17.19 32.46
C SER A 646 -27.51 17.27 33.52
N GLY A 647 -27.22 17.01 34.79
CA GLY A 647 -28.18 17.11 35.90
C GLY A 647 -29.49 16.33 35.68
N GLY A 648 -29.46 15.24 34.90
CA GLY A 648 -30.64 14.45 34.52
C GLY A 648 -31.52 15.07 33.42
N ARG A 649 -31.07 16.13 32.74
CA ARG A 649 -31.79 16.79 31.64
C ARG A 649 -31.86 15.97 30.35
N GLY A 650 -31.11 14.87 30.26
CA GLY A 650 -31.13 13.95 29.13
C GLY A 650 -30.17 14.35 28.01
N ILE A 651 -29.81 13.35 27.20
CA ILE A 651 -29.10 13.49 25.93
C ILE A 651 -30.13 13.23 24.85
N TYR A 652 -30.26 14.16 23.91
CA TYR A 652 -31.22 14.07 22.83
C TYR A 652 -30.49 13.77 21.53
N ASP A 653 -31.18 13.06 20.64
CA ASP A 653 -30.81 13.04 19.22
C ASP A 653 -30.83 14.48 18.69
N GLY A 654 -29.77 14.87 17.98
CA GLY A 654 -29.59 16.23 17.48
C GLY A 654 -30.67 16.70 16.49
N CYS A 655 -31.46 15.78 15.94
CA CYS A 655 -32.62 16.05 15.09
C CYS A 655 -33.96 16.04 15.85
N GLN A 656 -33.99 15.76 17.15
CA GLN A 656 -35.20 15.74 17.97
C GLN A 656 -35.31 16.98 18.87
N PRO A 657 -36.51 17.56 19.05
CA PRO A 657 -36.70 18.72 19.92
C PRO A 657 -36.42 18.39 21.39
N MET A 658 -35.87 19.37 22.11
CA MET A 658 -35.56 19.28 23.53
C MET A 658 -36.39 20.29 24.35
N GLY A 659 -37.00 19.80 25.43
CA GLY A 659 -37.85 20.58 26.34
C GLY A 659 -39.35 20.36 26.15
N PRO A 660 -40.21 21.13 26.86
CA PRO A 660 -39.86 22.26 27.72
C PRO A 660 -39.05 21.85 28.96
N LEU A 661 -37.94 22.55 29.20
CA LEU A 661 -37.07 22.37 30.37
C LEU A 661 -37.31 23.50 31.36
N THR A 662 -37.57 23.14 32.62
CA THR A 662 -37.59 24.11 33.74
C THR A 662 -36.21 24.09 34.40
N LEU A 663 -35.48 25.18 34.27
CA LEU A 663 -34.09 25.31 34.72
C LEU A 663 -34.00 26.27 35.91
N THR A 664 -33.11 25.99 36.87
CA THR A 664 -32.82 26.94 37.95
C THR A 664 -32.07 28.16 37.40
N PRO A 665 -32.16 29.34 38.04
CA PRO A 665 -31.38 30.50 37.61
C PRO A 665 -29.88 30.21 37.62
N GLY A 666 -29.17 30.55 36.53
CA GLY A 666 -27.75 30.27 36.40
C GLY A 666 -27.26 30.23 34.96
N ASP A 667 -25.99 29.89 34.80
CA ASP A 667 -25.34 29.74 33.50
C ASP A 667 -25.40 28.28 33.03
N TYR A 668 -25.71 28.13 31.73
CA TYR A 668 -25.88 26.86 31.06
C TYR A 668 -25.26 26.92 29.67
N ASP A 669 -25.02 25.75 29.10
CA ASP A 669 -24.67 25.60 27.69
C ASP A 669 -25.47 24.49 27.02
N VAL A 670 -25.82 24.72 25.76
CA VAL A 670 -26.24 23.64 24.86
C VAL A 670 -24.97 23.06 24.26
N GLN A 671 -24.61 21.85 24.69
CA GLN A 671 -23.52 21.09 24.10
C GLN A 671 -24.05 20.33 22.89
N ILE A 672 -23.34 20.44 21.78
CA ILE A 672 -23.59 19.74 20.52
C ILE A 672 -22.38 18.84 20.26
N ASP A 673 -22.62 17.58 19.94
CA ASP A 673 -21.59 16.56 19.73
C ASP A 673 -21.96 15.67 18.52
N ALA A 674 -21.08 15.58 17.54
CA ALA A 674 -21.25 14.75 16.35
C ALA A 674 -20.80 13.29 16.57
N GLN A 675 -20.00 13.05 17.62
CA GLN A 675 -19.37 11.79 18.02
C GLN A 675 -18.50 11.10 16.95
N SER A 676 -19.11 10.60 15.87
CA SER A 676 -18.46 9.71 14.91
C SER A 676 -18.42 10.26 13.47
N THR A 677 -19.37 11.12 13.10
CA THR A 677 -19.50 11.65 11.75
C THR A 677 -19.81 13.14 11.80
N ASP A 678 -19.18 13.91 10.91
CA ASP A 678 -19.42 15.35 10.79
C ASP A 678 -20.91 15.62 10.50
N ALA A 679 -21.45 16.65 11.14
CA ALA A 679 -22.86 16.97 11.08
C ALA A 679 -23.08 18.48 10.96
N ASP A 680 -24.14 18.87 10.26
CA ASP A 680 -24.66 20.23 10.34
C ASP A 680 -25.78 20.27 11.36
N TYR A 681 -25.71 21.23 12.28
CA TYR A 681 -26.78 21.47 13.23
C TYR A 681 -27.55 22.73 12.86
N ARG A 682 -28.86 22.70 13.08
CA ARG A 682 -29.70 23.89 12.96
C ARG A 682 -30.91 23.82 13.86
N PHE A 683 -31.06 24.79 14.75
CA PHE A 683 -32.20 24.86 15.66
C PHE A 683 -32.53 26.28 16.11
N THR A 684 -33.71 26.46 16.69
CA THR A 684 -34.13 27.68 17.37
C THR A 684 -34.30 27.43 18.87
N ALA A 685 -33.91 28.40 19.70
CA ALA A 685 -34.11 28.35 21.14
C ALA A 685 -35.15 29.40 21.55
N ARG A 686 -36.06 29.03 22.44
CA ARG A 686 -37.08 29.95 22.99
C ARG A 686 -37.15 29.80 24.51
N SER A 687 -37.21 30.94 25.19
CA SER A 687 -37.56 31.04 26.61
C SER A 687 -38.94 31.66 26.77
N SER A 688 -39.83 31.05 27.53
CA SER A 688 -41.14 31.60 27.92
C SER A 688 -41.22 31.91 29.40
#